data_AF-A0A330MKS9-F1
#
_entry.id   AF-A0A330MKS9-F1
#
_cell.length_a   1.000
_cell.length_b   1.000
_cell.length_c   1.000
_cell.angle_alpha   90.00
_cell.angle_beta   90.00
_cell.angle_gamma   90.00
#
_symmetry.space_group_name_H-M   'P 1'
#
loop_
_entity.id
_entity.type
_entity.pdbx_description
1 polymer ?
#
loop_
_entity_poly.entity_id
_entity_poly.type
_entity_poly.pdbx_seq_one_letter_code
_entity_poly.pdbx_strand_id
1 'polypeptide(L)'
;MIDFDIIENLGLDKAVSVISEPNQVSESQLGVINQVKNFGIDEIYFSTDENHNSYPAVFLKEVQKFDDLDLREIAIAQKKIWNFKKVIFLYVYSETEIRIYNCAEKPLLIKSDDFDYKKELKTLEIESYKFSDKNKLEELQNLFSTIAIDTGVIWTLKEAFEIRKKISLKRRVDKYLVDSLTHTAKQLQDDGLEINLIHKIIMRSLFLLYLEDRGATDAKFYSGIKKGAQSYFDILDDEDKTYSLYRKLEEYFNGNVFTVDNNETISREHLQIIKKCFINGNDDSQQQNLFEDFRLFDFSIIQIELLSEIYENFLSEINPTLKQDTGTYYTPPSLVELILNEKLPIARSEKNFNIKILDPTCGSGIFLVESFKRLVKRHENATSKKLTDFNELKKLLTDNIFGIEIHPQSIKVAAFSLYLALVDNLNPKTIWQNKDYRLPYLINDPSDSSLVEQGNNLFRSDTIKSNPEVEAIKFDLVVGNPPFGTKKLSQTIRDYSDKYGFAKEMVLPFLHKATRFSENGEIALIFNTKILTNTKITYQNFRKWLFNECYVEKIYNFSILRNAPKDFGGQLFGSATGPISIVFYRKNAPNKKSDTIVYYAPKTYIKSNVIEGVSIDGTDLKYLPREECKNPTSKIWKIAMWGGNGDMKLIHKLNSLDSLEQFISDEKFDRGSGLQYLNDSTKNPKVDTEIPNRYIAPKNIRRYASYSFSDLNSGLSLKSKEIYAKHYGVSVSDIPTIDVFRRVGAKKTYFAPHILIKEGLSNWKICASYENEDCSFNSKVLGVSHSDANLLKGLTCFINSKLAYYYLFLCSASIGIEREEIKPNEVYKLPFSLSKENLYHLAEMYDRMCSESEILNNNFKEQEKQIDEYIFKCFNFSKDENLVVDNFVEFTIPLLIKRYQYVLGPTNLKEIQDYAVKVSQHLNDFLQNQNLYANCTIFEKVNHFSPLMITKVTFEDTEKAVLKSSVQIDDILKDLDKELWQKKATNIYFRKKLNYKTGNDIFIIRPNQKRFWTQSMAIEDASELILEILNEV
;
A
#
# COMPACT_ATOMS: atom_id res chain seq x y z
N MET A 1 -28.75 23.59 -35.34
CA MET A 1 -27.44 23.55 -34.67
C MET A 1 -27.76 23.27 -33.21
N ILE A 2 -27.53 22.05 -32.77
CA ILE A 2 -27.56 21.73 -31.33
C ILE A 2 -26.19 22.19 -30.84
N ASP A 3 -26.15 23.19 -29.98
CA ASP A 3 -24.91 23.59 -29.31
C ASP A 3 -24.36 22.36 -28.60
N PHE A 4 -23.18 21.92 -29.03
CA PHE A 4 -22.49 20.81 -28.43
C PHE A 4 -21.54 21.40 -27.40
N ASP A 5 -22.04 21.68 -26.20
CA ASP A 5 -21.19 22.09 -25.09
C ASP A 5 -20.40 20.87 -24.59
N ILE A 6 -19.12 20.81 -24.96
CA ILE A 6 -18.26 19.69 -24.58
C ILE A 6 -18.05 19.62 -23.07
N ILE A 7 -18.08 20.75 -22.37
CA ILE A 7 -17.82 20.82 -20.93
C ILE A 7 -18.99 20.18 -20.19
N GLU A 8 -20.22 20.49 -20.60
CA GLU A 8 -21.44 19.84 -20.10
C GLU A 8 -21.44 18.34 -20.42
N ASN A 9 -21.05 17.94 -21.63
CA ASN A 9 -20.95 16.52 -21.98
C ASN A 9 -19.96 15.76 -21.08
N LEU A 10 -18.82 16.36 -20.76
CA LEU A 10 -17.85 15.76 -19.84
C LEU A 10 -18.31 15.77 -18.37
N GLY A 11 -19.43 16.43 -18.06
CA GLY A 11 -19.95 16.66 -16.70
C GLY A 11 -19.13 17.69 -15.92
N LEU A 12 -18.30 18.47 -16.61
CA LEU A 12 -17.42 19.49 -16.04
C LEU A 12 -18.15 20.82 -15.79
N ASP A 13 -19.40 20.95 -16.23
CA ASP A 13 -20.35 22.02 -15.86
C ASP A 13 -20.54 22.14 -14.33
N LYS A 14 -20.21 21.09 -13.59
CA LYS A 14 -20.22 21.04 -12.12
C LYS A 14 -18.94 21.57 -11.49
N ALA A 15 -17.97 22.02 -12.28
CA ALA A 15 -16.77 22.63 -11.76
C ALA A 15 -17.10 23.91 -10.97
N VAL A 16 -16.32 24.17 -9.93
CA VAL A 16 -16.49 25.32 -9.07
C VAL A 16 -15.46 26.36 -9.45
N SER A 17 -15.92 27.58 -9.73
CA SER A 17 -15.04 28.70 -10.05
C SER A 17 -14.12 29.04 -8.89
N VAL A 18 -12.86 29.39 -9.19
CA VAL A 18 -11.90 29.81 -8.15
C VAL A 18 -12.26 31.16 -7.51
N ILE A 19 -13.18 31.91 -8.10
CA ILE A 19 -13.70 33.19 -7.56
C ILE A 19 -15.04 33.04 -6.83
N SER A 20 -15.55 31.82 -6.64
CA SER A 20 -16.81 31.59 -5.92
C SER A 20 -16.79 32.12 -4.49
N GLU A 21 -17.92 32.67 -4.05
CA GLU A 21 -18.04 33.23 -2.70
C GLU A 21 -18.06 32.13 -1.62
N PRO A 22 -17.56 32.38 -0.39
CA PRO A 22 -17.54 31.39 0.71
C PRO A 22 -18.89 30.75 1.04
N ASN A 23 -20.00 31.44 0.74
CA ASN A 23 -21.36 30.97 1.01
C ASN A 23 -21.89 30.01 -0.06
N GLN A 24 -21.19 29.90 -1.20
CA GLN A 24 -21.59 29.09 -2.37
C GLN A 24 -20.85 27.75 -2.44
N VAL A 25 -19.85 27.54 -1.58
CA VAL A 25 -18.94 26.38 -1.63
C VAL A 25 -18.82 25.74 -0.25
N SER A 26 -18.52 24.44 -0.21
CA SER A 26 -18.27 23.76 1.05
C SER A 26 -16.98 24.25 1.70
N GLU A 27 -16.83 24.07 3.02
CA GLU A 27 -15.63 24.52 3.75
C GLU A 27 -14.34 23.86 3.23
N SER A 28 -14.46 22.61 2.80
CA SER A 28 -13.37 21.87 2.17
C SER A 28 -13.01 22.39 0.77
N GLN A 29 -14.01 22.73 -0.06
CA GLN A 29 -13.81 23.40 -1.35
C GLN A 29 -13.12 24.74 -1.14
N LEU A 30 -13.61 25.55 -0.20
CA LEU A 30 -13.04 26.84 0.14
C LEU A 30 -11.58 26.71 0.61
N GLY A 31 -11.27 25.67 1.40
CA GLY A 31 -9.90 25.37 1.82
C GLY A 31 -8.96 25.14 0.63
N VAL A 32 -9.43 24.41 -0.38
CA VAL A 32 -8.66 24.15 -1.61
C VAL A 32 -8.59 25.39 -2.50
N ILE A 33 -9.70 26.07 -2.74
CA ILE A 33 -9.77 27.32 -3.53
C ILE A 33 -8.78 28.34 -2.98
N ASN A 34 -8.74 28.53 -1.67
CA ASN A 34 -7.79 29.44 -1.04
C ASN A 34 -6.32 29.08 -1.28
N GLN A 35 -5.99 27.79 -1.44
CA GLN A 35 -4.63 27.33 -1.77
C GLN A 35 -4.28 27.58 -3.24
N VAL A 36 -5.25 27.49 -4.16
CA VAL A 36 -4.98 27.43 -5.61
C VAL A 36 -5.48 28.64 -6.41
N LYS A 37 -6.18 29.59 -5.79
CA LYS A 37 -6.74 30.79 -6.46
C LYS A 37 -5.72 31.59 -7.29
N ASN A 38 -4.45 31.52 -6.94
CA ASN A 38 -3.36 32.20 -7.63
C ASN A 38 -2.68 31.34 -8.70
N PHE A 39 -3.23 30.17 -9.05
CA PHE A 39 -2.59 29.24 -9.98
C PHE A 39 -2.79 29.63 -11.46
N GLY A 40 -3.70 30.56 -11.75
CA GLY A 40 -4.05 30.92 -13.13
C GLY A 40 -4.98 29.89 -13.79
N ILE A 41 -5.75 29.19 -12.96
CA ILE A 41 -6.85 28.29 -13.34
C ILE A 41 -8.18 29.01 -13.11
N ASP A 42 -9.21 28.65 -13.85
CA ASP A 42 -10.52 29.33 -13.80
C ASP A 42 -11.50 28.54 -12.94
N GLU A 43 -11.48 27.22 -13.05
CA GLU A 43 -12.40 26.34 -12.35
C GLU A 43 -11.71 25.08 -11.82
N ILE A 44 -12.33 24.49 -10.81
CA ILE A 44 -11.90 23.27 -10.16
C ILE A 44 -13.05 22.29 -10.22
N TYR A 45 -12.87 21.19 -10.95
CA TYR A 45 -13.75 20.05 -10.73
C TYR A 45 -13.40 19.41 -9.40
N PHE A 46 -14.40 19.28 -8.52
CA PHE A 46 -14.25 18.69 -7.20
C PHE A 46 -14.94 17.33 -7.14
N SER A 47 -14.18 16.31 -6.79
CA SER A 47 -14.77 15.05 -6.33
C SER A 47 -15.17 15.23 -4.87
N THR A 48 -16.47 15.15 -4.57
CA THR A 48 -17.03 15.47 -3.25
C THR A 48 -17.58 14.21 -2.58
N ASP A 49 -17.27 14.03 -1.29
CA ASP A 49 -17.71 12.87 -0.50
C ASP A 49 -19.04 13.11 0.23
N GLU A 50 -19.58 12.03 0.83
CA GLU A 50 -20.84 12.04 1.58
C GLU A 50 -20.79 12.90 2.87
N ASN A 51 -19.61 13.23 3.39
CA ASN A 51 -19.43 14.18 4.50
C ASN A 51 -19.28 15.62 3.98
N HIS A 52 -19.54 15.85 2.69
CA HIS A 52 -19.37 17.12 1.98
C HIS A 52 -17.91 17.64 1.97
N ASN A 53 -16.92 16.75 2.09
CA ASN A 53 -15.53 17.11 1.84
C ASN A 53 -15.20 16.92 0.36
N SER A 54 -14.62 17.94 -0.25
CA SER A 54 -14.34 18.06 -1.66
C SER A 54 -12.85 18.11 -1.91
N TYR A 55 -12.40 17.37 -2.92
CA TYR A 55 -11.00 17.28 -3.31
C TYR A 55 -10.84 17.68 -4.77
N PRO A 56 -9.79 18.45 -5.11
CA PRO A 56 -9.59 18.89 -6.48
C PRO A 56 -9.21 17.69 -7.34
N ALA A 57 -9.95 17.54 -8.44
CA ALA A 57 -9.87 16.40 -9.35
C ALA A 57 -9.15 16.75 -10.64
N VAL A 58 -9.62 17.84 -11.24
CA VAL A 58 -9.15 18.40 -12.49
C VAL A 58 -9.16 19.89 -12.30
N PHE A 59 -8.09 20.54 -12.74
CA PHE A 59 -8.10 21.98 -12.89
C PHE A 59 -8.43 22.34 -14.33
N LEU A 60 -9.28 23.35 -14.48
CA LEU A 60 -9.72 23.82 -15.78
C LEU A 60 -9.18 25.23 -16.02
N LYS A 61 -8.78 25.49 -17.26
CA LYS A 61 -8.43 26.81 -17.75
C LYS A 61 -9.10 27.04 -19.11
N GLU A 62 -9.82 28.14 -19.23
CA GLU A 62 -10.35 28.60 -20.50
C GLU A 62 -9.34 29.54 -21.17
N VAL A 63 -9.14 29.35 -22.47
CA VAL A 63 -8.30 30.21 -23.30
C VAL A 63 -9.05 30.58 -24.58
N GLN A 64 -8.81 31.77 -25.11
CA GLN A 64 -9.44 32.17 -26.37
C GLN A 64 -8.94 31.33 -27.54
N LYS A 65 -7.64 31.02 -27.53
CA LYS A 65 -6.95 30.18 -28.52
C LYS A 65 -5.67 29.63 -27.88
N PHE A 66 -4.85 28.91 -28.63
CA PHE A 66 -3.56 28.40 -28.16
C PHE A 66 -2.41 29.20 -28.79
N ASP A 67 -2.38 30.51 -28.52
CA ASP A 67 -1.29 31.40 -28.95
C ASP A 67 -0.16 31.47 -27.90
N ASP A 68 0.92 32.20 -28.19
CA ASP A 68 2.12 32.22 -27.32
C ASP A 68 1.86 32.81 -25.93
N LEU A 69 0.91 33.75 -25.80
CA LEU A 69 0.53 34.31 -24.50
C LEU A 69 -0.23 33.27 -23.67
N ASP A 70 -1.25 32.65 -24.28
CA ASP A 70 -2.05 31.60 -23.63
C ASP A 70 -1.16 30.41 -23.23
N LEU A 71 -0.26 29.99 -24.10
CA LEU A 71 0.71 28.92 -23.84
C LEU A 71 1.64 29.26 -22.67
N ARG A 72 2.11 30.50 -22.56
CA ARG A 72 2.93 30.94 -21.40
C ARG A 72 2.15 30.83 -20.09
N GLU A 73 0.88 31.23 -20.08
CA GLU A 73 0.04 31.09 -18.88
C GLU A 73 -0.18 29.62 -18.48
N ILE A 74 -0.41 28.74 -19.46
CA ILE A 74 -0.55 27.30 -19.25
C ILE A 74 0.73 26.72 -18.60
N ALA A 75 1.91 27.13 -19.07
CA ALA A 75 3.19 26.68 -18.49
C ALA A 75 3.34 27.12 -17.02
N ILE A 76 2.96 28.36 -16.70
CA ILE A 76 2.99 28.88 -15.32
C ILE A 76 2.01 28.12 -14.43
N ALA A 77 0.78 27.88 -14.91
CA ALA A 77 -0.23 27.11 -14.19
C ALA A 77 0.25 25.68 -13.93
N GLN A 78 0.76 24.98 -14.96
CA GLN A 78 1.28 23.62 -14.84
C GLN A 78 2.37 23.52 -13.77
N LYS A 79 3.30 24.49 -13.70
CA LYS A 79 4.36 24.52 -12.67
C LYS A 79 3.81 24.63 -11.25
N LYS A 80 2.81 25.49 -11.04
CA LYS A 80 2.17 25.65 -9.72
C LYS A 80 1.43 24.38 -9.31
N ILE A 81 0.73 23.74 -10.26
CA ILE A 81 0.03 22.48 -10.03
C ILE A 81 1.02 21.34 -9.73
N TRP A 82 2.17 21.30 -10.41
CA TRP A 82 3.24 20.33 -10.11
C TRP A 82 3.79 20.49 -8.68
N ASN A 83 4.03 21.73 -8.23
CA ASN A 83 4.41 22.01 -6.84
C ASN A 83 3.30 21.62 -5.83
N PHE A 84 2.03 21.66 -6.26
CA PHE A 84 0.88 21.27 -5.44
C PHE A 84 0.75 19.77 -5.22
N LYS A 85 1.32 18.93 -6.11
CA LYS A 85 1.37 17.45 -6.09
C LYS A 85 0.01 16.74 -6.18
N LYS A 86 -1.10 17.36 -5.76
CA LYS A 86 -2.42 16.72 -5.56
C LYS A 86 -3.22 16.46 -6.85
N VAL A 87 -2.96 17.19 -7.92
CA VAL A 87 -3.72 17.11 -9.19
C VAL A 87 -2.78 16.75 -10.33
N ILE A 88 -3.16 15.75 -11.14
CA ILE A 88 -2.34 15.27 -12.27
C ILE A 88 -2.73 15.93 -13.59
N PHE A 89 -3.97 16.45 -13.71
CA PHE A 89 -4.52 16.91 -14.99
C PHE A 89 -4.92 18.38 -14.94
N LEU A 90 -4.43 19.11 -15.94
CA LEU A 90 -4.90 20.45 -16.29
C LEU A 90 -5.60 20.34 -17.65
N TYR A 91 -6.89 20.65 -17.66
CA TYR A 91 -7.71 20.70 -18.88
C TYR A 91 -7.75 22.13 -19.35
N VAL A 92 -7.21 22.37 -20.54
CA VAL A 92 -7.24 23.69 -21.16
C VAL A 92 -8.12 23.63 -22.39
N TYR A 93 -9.15 24.46 -22.47
CA TYR A 93 -10.11 24.43 -23.56
C TYR A 93 -10.32 25.81 -24.18
N SER A 94 -10.67 25.81 -25.46
CA SER A 94 -11.14 26.97 -26.23
C SER A 94 -12.45 26.59 -26.94
N GLU A 95 -13.03 27.50 -27.74
CA GLU A 95 -14.21 27.21 -28.55
C GLU A 95 -14.04 26.06 -29.57
N THR A 96 -12.80 25.65 -29.87
CA THR A 96 -12.50 24.71 -30.98
C THR A 96 -11.83 23.41 -30.58
N GLU A 97 -11.13 23.38 -29.44
CA GLU A 97 -10.38 22.22 -28.99
C GLU A 97 -10.12 22.24 -27.48
N ILE A 98 -9.90 21.05 -26.91
CA ILE A 98 -9.44 20.82 -25.54
C ILE A 98 -8.10 20.09 -25.55
N ARG A 99 -7.18 20.51 -24.68
CA ARG A 99 -5.85 19.91 -24.48
C ARG A 99 -5.66 19.53 -23.03
N ILE A 100 -5.14 18.33 -22.81
CA ILE A 100 -4.98 17.75 -21.47
C ILE A 100 -3.48 17.69 -21.16
N TYR A 101 -3.05 18.37 -20.09
CA TYR A 101 -1.63 18.46 -19.69
C TYR A 101 -1.32 17.62 -18.46
N ASN A 102 -0.10 17.05 -18.43
CA ASN A 102 0.44 16.26 -17.33
C ASN A 102 1.11 17.14 -16.27
N CYS A 103 0.46 17.32 -15.13
CA CYS A 103 0.97 18.07 -14.00
C CYS A 103 1.83 17.24 -13.03
N ALA A 104 2.04 15.94 -13.29
CA ALA A 104 3.00 15.12 -12.54
C ALA A 104 4.42 15.13 -13.15
N GLU A 105 4.58 15.73 -14.33
CA GLU A 105 5.84 15.82 -15.07
C GLU A 105 6.60 17.11 -14.75
N LYS A 106 7.95 17.08 -14.83
CA LYS A 106 8.81 18.22 -14.49
C LYS A 106 8.41 19.43 -15.35
N PRO A 107 8.19 20.62 -14.74
CA PRO A 107 7.84 21.83 -15.48
C PRO A 107 8.93 22.25 -16.47
N LEU A 108 8.52 23.00 -17.49
CA LEU A 108 9.44 23.57 -18.47
C LEU A 108 10.41 24.57 -17.80
N LEU A 109 11.68 24.51 -18.19
CA LEU A 109 12.69 25.47 -17.77
C LEU A 109 12.73 26.61 -18.79
N ILE A 110 12.26 27.79 -18.42
CA ILE A 110 12.27 28.97 -19.28
C ILE A 110 13.70 29.54 -19.30
N LYS A 111 14.38 29.48 -20.46
CA LYS A 111 15.82 29.78 -20.61
C LYS A 111 16.13 31.12 -21.30
N SER A 112 15.21 31.68 -22.07
CA SER A 112 15.37 32.94 -22.80
C SER A 112 14.02 33.54 -23.17
N ASP A 113 13.99 34.79 -23.63
CA ASP A 113 12.77 35.43 -24.18
C ASP A 113 12.30 34.74 -25.48
N ASP A 114 13.21 34.13 -26.26
CA ASP A 114 12.91 33.35 -27.48
C ASP A 114 12.41 31.91 -27.20
N PHE A 115 11.70 31.68 -26.08
CA PHE A 115 11.25 30.35 -25.69
C PHE A 115 10.06 29.88 -26.55
N ASP A 116 10.23 28.80 -27.33
CA ASP A 116 9.16 28.20 -28.15
C ASP A 116 8.21 27.37 -27.28
N TYR A 117 7.25 28.06 -26.65
CA TYR A 117 6.23 27.42 -25.81
C TYR A 117 5.44 26.35 -26.55
N LYS A 118 5.18 26.55 -27.85
CA LYS A 118 4.37 25.63 -28.66
C LYS A 118 5.04 24.27 -28.81
N LYS A 119 6.36 24.25 -29.06
CA LYS A 119 7.14 23.02 -29.14
C LYS A 119 7.33 22.38 -27.77
N GLU A 120 7.68 23.17 -26.75
CA GLU A 120 8.07 22.66 -25.44
C GLU A 120 6.86 22.13 -24.65
N LEU A 121 5.71 22.83 -24.63
CA LEU A 121 4.50 22.35 -23.93
C LEU A 121 3.93 21.06 -24.51
N LYS A 122 4.20 20.78 -25.78
CA LYS A 122 3.80 19.52 -26.41
C LYS A 122 4.42 18.31 -25.71
N THR A 123 5.56 18.47 -25.03
CA THR A 123 6.18 17.41 -24.23
C THR A 123 5.40 17.10 -22.94
N LEU A 124 4.59 18.05 -22.46
CA LEU A 124 3.73 17.91 -21.28
C LEU A 124 2.29 17.55 -21.64
N GLU A 125 1.91 17.64 -22.92
CA GLU A 125 0.58 17.30 -23.42
C GLU A 125 0.36 15.79 -23.40
N ILE A 126 -0.71 15.36 -22.71
CA ILE A 126 -1.18 13.98 -22.71
C ILE A 126 -1.88 13.71 -24.03
N GLU A 127 -2.90 14.49 -24.37
CA GLU A 127 -3.63 14.36 -25.63
C GLU A 127 -4.38 15.67 -25.94
N SER A 128 -4.73 15.87 -27.22
CA SER A 128 -5.52 17.00 -27.70
C SER A 128 -6.69 16.53 -28.58
N TYR A 129 -7.84 17.18 -28.39
CA TYR A 129 -9.10 16.80 -29.02
C TYR A 129 -9.75 18.03 -29.66
N LYS A 130 -9.92 17.99 -30.98
CA LYS A 130 -10.65 19.01 -31.74
C LYS A 130 -12.13 18.66 -31.78
N PHE A 131 -13.00 19.63 -31.54
CA PHE A 131 -14.45 19.38 -31.48
C PHE A 131 -15.06 19.02 -32.85
N SER A 132 -14.32 19.24 -33.94
CA SER A 132 -14.70 18.78 -35.27
C SER A 132 -14.48 17.28 -35.51
N ASP A 133 -13.70 16.58 -34.67
CA ASP A 133 -13.38 15.16 -34.83
C ASP A 133 -14.29 14.27 -33.95
N LYS A 134 -15.47 13.93 -34.49
CA LYS A 134 -16.48 13.14 -33.77
C LYS A 134 -15.99 11.78 -33.26
N ASN A 135 -15.03 11.14 -33.93
CA ASN A 135 -14.53 9.83 -33.52
C ASN A 135 -13.65 9.95 -32.26
N LYS A 136 -12.84 11.02 -32.18
CA LYS A 136 -12.00 11.28 -31.01
C LYS A 136 -12.78 11.82 -29.80
N LEU A 137 -13.94 12.43 -30.01
CA LEU A 137 -14.79 12.91 -28.92
C LEU A 137 -15.38 11.78 -28.07
N GLU A 138 -15.68 10.62 -28.67
CA GLU A 138 -16.12 9.45 -27.91
C GLU A 138 -15.02 8.93 -26.97
N GLU A 139 -13.77 8.94 -27.42
CA GLU A 139 -12.62 8.61 -26.58
C GLU A 139 -12.46 9.60 -25.42
N LEU A 140 -12.55 10.90 -25.68
CA LEU A 140 -12.53 11.94 -24.66
C LEU A 140 -13.63 11.73 -23.61
N GLN A 141 -14.87 11.47 -24.05
CA GLN A 141 -16.01 11.20 -23.18
C GLN A 141 -15.77 9.96 -22.28
N ASN A 142 -15.22 8.90 -22.86
CA ASN A 142 -15.01 7.64 -22.15
C ASN A 142 -13.82 7.66 -21.20
N LEU A 143 -12.78 8.45 -21.48
CA LEU A 143 -11.51 8.42 -20.73
C LEU A 143 -11.31 9.63 -19.80
N PHE A 144 -11.93 10.76 -20.10
CA PHE A 144 -11.64 12.05 -19.46
C PHE A 144 -12.87 12.78 -18.92
N SER A 145 -14.07 12.20 -19.01
CA SER A 145 -15.27 12.71 -18.31
C SER A 145 -15.14 12.62 -16.80
N THR A 146 -15.92 13.43 -16.07
CA THR A 146 -16.01 13.39 -14.61
C THR A 146 -16.24 11.98 -14.05
N ILE A 147 -17.11 11.20 -14.70
CA ILE A 147 -17.33 9.79 -14.34
C ILE A 147 -16.05 8.97 -14.50
N ALA A 148 -15.34 9.09 -15.63
CA ALA A 148 -14.08 8.36 -15.85
C ALA A 148 -12.99 8.78 -14.85
N ILE A 149 -12.98 10.07 -14.49
CA ILE A 149 -12.06 10.69 -13.53
C ILE A 149 -12.32 10.21 -12.11
N ASP A 150 -13.57 10.16 -11.66
CA ASP A 150 -13.95 9.70 -10.31
C ASP A 150 -13.76 8.19 -10.16
N THR A 151 -14.21 7.42 -11.15
CA THR A 151 -14.18 5.96 -11.11
C THR A 151 -12.80 5.37 -11.36
N GLY A 152 -11.89 6.15 -11.97
CA GLY A 152 -10.54 5.69 -12.27
C GLY A 152 -10.44 4.74 -13.46
N VAL A 153 -11.47 4.68 -14.29
CA VAL A 153 -11.58 3.76 -15.44
C VAL A 153 -10.41 3.88 -16.43
N ILE A 154 -9.84 5.09 -16.60
CA ILE A 154 -8.63 5.34 -17.41
C ILE A 154 -7.43 4.46 -17.00
N TRP A 155 -7.43 3.95 -15.77
CA TRP A 155 -6.33 3.15 -15.24
C TRP A 155 -6.51 1.63 -15.38
N THR A 156 -7.74 1.17 -15.59
CA THR A 156 -8.07 -0.25 -15.71
C THR A 156 -8.33 -0.68 -17.16
N LEU A 157 -8.80 0.22 -18.03
CA LEU A 157 -9.09 -0.07 -19.44
C LEU A 157 -7.84 -0.42 -20.24
N LYS A 158 -7.95 -1.36 -21.18
CA LYS A 158 -6.83 -1.69 -22.08
C LYS A 158 -6.61 -0.59 -23.11
N GLU A 159 -7.69 0.04 -23.52
CA GLU A 159 -7.79 1.09 -24.52
C GLU A 159 -7.00 2.34 -24.08
N ALA A 160 -6.97 2.66 -22.78
CA ALA A 160 -6.23 3.78 -22.21
C ALA A 160 -4.71 3.53 -22.02
N PHE A 161 -4.16 2.43 -22.54
CA PHE A 161 -2.77 2.03 -22.30
C PHE A 161 -1.74 3.05 -22.84
N GLU A 162 -1.95 3.60 -24.03
CA GLU A 162 -1.02 4.57 -24.61
C GLU A 162 -1.04 5.91 -23.86
N ILE A 163 -2.22 6.35 -23.39
CA ILE A 163 -2.36 7.53 -22.52
C ILE A 163 -1.60 7.33 -21.21
N ARG A 164 -1.76 6.16 -20.57
CA ARG A 164 -1.06 5.86 -19.31
C ARG A 164 0.46 5.92 -19.42
N LYS A 165 1.04 5.55 -20.58
CA LYS A 165 2.50 5.63 -20.78
C LYS A 165 3.02 7.07 -20.73
N LYS A 166 2.19 8.05 -21.09
CA LYS A 166 2.53 9.47 -21.04
C LYS A 166 2.52 10.03 -19.61
N ILE A 167 1.98 9.29 -18.63
CA ILE A 167 1.86 9.72 -17.23
C ILE A 167 2.89 8.99 -16.37
N SER A 168 4.04 9.63 -16.12
CA SER A 168 5.09 9.13 -15.23
C SER A 168 5.03 9.82 -13.87
N LEU A 169 4.90 9.03 -12.79
CA LEU A 169 4.90 9.55 -11.42
C LEU A 169 6.31 9.73 -10.83
N LYS A 170 7.34 9.26 -11.54
CA LYS A 170 8.73 9.35 -11.06
C LYS A 170 9.27 10.78 -11.05
N ARG A 171 8.64 11.70 -11.78
CA ARG A 171 9.09 13.07 -11.97
C ARG A 171 8.23 14.11 -11.25
N ARG A 172 7.44 13.65 -10.27
CA ARG A 172 6.73 14.52 -9.34
C ARG A 172 7.69 15.30 -8.46
N VAL A 173 7.21 16.43 -7.93
CA VAL A 173 8.00 17.38 -7.13
C VAL A 173 8.72 16.74 -5.95
N ASP A 174 8.09 15.82 -5.25
CA ASP A 174 8.65 15.12 -4.10
C ASP A 174 9.83 14.22 -4.46
N LYS A 175 9.66 13.40 -5.50
CA LYS A 175 10.71 12.51 -6.03
C LYS A 175 11.87 13.33 -6.57
N TYR A 176 11.57 14.35 -7.38
CA TYR A 176 12.59 15.18 -8.01
C TYR A 176 13.36 16.04 -7.00
N LEU A 177 12.69 16.56 -5.96
CA LEU A 177 13.37 17.29 -4.89
C LEU A 177 14.29 16.38 -4.09
N VAL A 178 13.87 15.15 -3.77
CA VAL A 178 14.77 14.15 -3.14
C VAL A 178 15.99 13.88 -4.01
N ASP A 179 15.78 13.56 -5.29
CA ASP A 179 16.88 13.31 -6.24
C ASP A 179 17.85 14.50 -6.26
N SER A 180 17.32 15.73 -6.33
CA SER A 180 18.10 16.97 -6.31
C SER A 180 18.92 17.12 -5.02
N LEU A 181 18.32 16.87 -3.86
CA LEU A 181 19.02 16.95 -2.57
C LEU A 181 20.11 15.89 -2.47
N THR A 182 19.84 14.66 -2.92
CA THR A 182 20.80 13.55 -2.91
C THR A 182 22.01 13.85 -3.80
N HIS A 183 21.81 14.34 -5.03
CA HIS A 183 22.92 14.75 -5.90
C HIS A 183 23.71 15.91 -5.29
N THR A 184 23.02 16.88 -4.69
CA THR A 184 23.65 18.03 -4.02
C THR A 184 24.51 17.60 -2.84
N ALA A 185 24.01 16.70 -2.00
CA ALA A 185 24.78 16.17 -0.88
C ALA A 185 25.99 15.36 -1.34
N LYS A 186 25.85 14.58 -2.41
CA LYS A 186 26.99 13.86 -3.01
C LYS A 186 28.04 14.83 -3.53
N GLN A 187 27.62 15.87 -4.26
CA GLN A 187 28.54 16.90 -4.76
C GLN A 187 29.27 17.62 -3.62
N LEU A 188 28.57 18.01 -2.55
CA LEU A 188 29.20 18.62 -1.38
C LEU A 188 30.16 17.68 -0.66
N GLN A 189 29.83 16.39 -0.61
CA GLN A 189 30.71 15.37 -0.02
C GLN A 189 31.97 15.16 -0.87
N ASP A 190 31.85 15.15 -2.19
CA ASP A 190 32.97 15.08 -3.13
C ASP A 190 33.88 16.33 -3.01
N ASP A 191 33.31 17.49 -2.67
CA ASP A 191 34.04 18.73 -2.35
C ASP A 191 34.64 18.75 -0.91
N GLY A 192 34.49 17.67 -0.14
CA GLY A 192 35.15 17.47 1.16
C GLY A 192 34.34 17.89 2.38
N LEU A 193 33.04 18.20 2.23
CA LEU A 193 32.17 18.53 3.37
C LEU A 193 31.75 17.28 4.16
N GLU A 194 31.84 17.37 5.49
CA GLU A 194 31.39 16.32 6.40
C GLU A 194 29.88 16.07 6.29
N ILE A 195 29.47 14.79 6.26
CA ILE A 195 28.07 14.43 6.00
C ILE A 195 27.08 15.00 7.03
N ASN A 196 27.50 15.07 8.30
CA ASN A 196 26.67 15.66 9.35
C ASN A 196 26.43 17.16 9.11
N LEU A 197 27.44 17.88 8.60
CA LEU A 197 27.31 19.29 8.26
C LEU A 197 26.45 19.48 7.01
N ILE A 198 26.59 18.64 5.99
CA ILE A 198 25.72 18.62 4.80
C ILE A 198 24.24 18.49 5.22
N HIS A 199 23.93 17.54 6.11
CA HIS A 199 22.57 17.36 6.63
C HIS A 199 22.06 18.61 7.35
N LYS A 200 22.88 19.24 8.21
CA LYS A 200 22.51 20.48 8.90
C LYS A 200 22.21 21.62 7.91
N ILE A 201 23.04 21.82 6.89
CA ILE A 201 22.89 22.91 5.91
C ILE A 201 21.65 22.73 5.05
N ILE A 202 21.41 21.51 4.54
CA ILE A 202 20.21 21.20 3.75
C ILE A 202 18.95 21.43 4.58
N MET A 203 18.94 20.99 5.85
CA MET A 203 17.81 21.21 6.76
C MET A 203 17.58 22.69 7.07
N ARG A 204 18.64 23.45 7.39
CA ARG A 204 18.58 24.91 7.59
C ARG A 204 18.03 25.62 6.36
N SER A 205 18.45 25.20 5.17
CA SER A 205 18.02 25.76 3.89
C SER A 205 16.54 25.50 3.61
N LEU A 206 16.11 24.22 3.70
CA LEU A 206 14.70 23.86 3.56
C LEU A 206 13.82 24.70 4.50
N PHE A 207 14.27 24.88 5.74
CA PHE A 207 13.52 25.66 6.71
C PHE A 207 13.33 27.11 6.34
N LEU A 208 14.44 27.78 6.02
CA LEU A 208 14.45 29.18 5.66
C LEU A 208 13.55 29.42 4.46
N LEU A 209 13.59 28.51 3.49
CA LEU A 209 12.73 28.57 2.31
C LEU A 209 11.24 28.37 2.66
N TYR A 210 10.90 27.45 3.58
CA TYR A 210 9.52 27.34 4.07
C TYR A 210 9.06 28.59 4.81
N LEU A 211 9.92 29.18 5.65
CA LEU A 211 9.58 30.41 6.37
C LEU A 211 9.42 31.60 5.41
N GLU A 212 10.33 31.74 4.45
CA GLU A 212 10.33 32.81 3.45
C GLU A 212 9.09 32.77 2.58
N ASP A 213 8.88 31.66 1.88
CA ASP A 213 7.81 31.55 0.90
C ASP A 213 6.42 31.65 1.55
N ARG A 214 6.30 31.27 2.82
CA ARG A 214 5.05 31.35 3.58
C ARG A 214 4.86 32.71 4.27
N GLY A 215 5.79 33.64 4.11
CA GLY A 215 5.74 35.01 4.65
C GLY A 215 6.02 35.10 6.16
N ALA A 216 6.68 34.07 6.73
CA ALA A 216 7.11 34.06 8.13
C ALA A 216 8.47 34.76 8.32
N THR A 217 9.27 34.92 7.27
CA THR A 217 10.38 35.90 7.16
C THR A 217 10.06 36.92 6.07
N ASP A 218 10.69 38.10 6.15
CA ASP A 218 10.51 39.19 5.19
C ASP A 218 11.85 39.86 4.84
N ALA A 219 11.82 40.79 3.88
CA ALA A 219 13.00 41.56 3.49
C ALA A 219 13.65 42.30 4.67
N LYS A 220 12.89 42.73 5.67
CA LYS A 220 13.42 43.40 6.87
C LYS A 220 14.25 42.42 7.71
N PHE A 221 13.77 41.19 7.86
CA PHE A 221 14.49 40.13 8.56
C PHE A 221 15.86 39.87 7.92
N TYR A 222 15.91 39.73 6.59
CA TYR A 222 17.15 39.47 5.85
C TYR A 222 18.08 40.67 5.74
N SER A 223 17.54 41.87 5.50
CA SER A 223 18.31 43.12 5.50
C SER A 223 18.96 43.42 6.86
N GLY A 224 18.35 42.94 7.95
CA GLY A 224 18.94 42.97 9.29
C GLY A 224 20.17 42.05 9.46
N ILE A 225 20.39 41.09 8.56
CA ILE A 225 21.60 40.25 8.52
C ILE A 225 22.63 40.83 7.54
N LYS A 226 22.22 41.02 6.28
CA LYS A 226 23.04 41.55 5.19
C LYS A 226 22.33 42.74 4.55
N LYS A 227 22.94 43.93 4.64
CA LYS A 227 22.34 45.16 4.11
C LYS A 227 21.94 45.00 2.65
N GLY A 228 20.67 45.25 2.33
CA GLY A 228 20.13 45.15 0.97
C GLY A 228 19.56 43.78 0.59
N ALA A 229 19.82 42.74 1.38
CA ALA A 229 19.25 41.41 1.14
C ALA A 229 17.73 41.43 1.26
N GLN A 230 17.05 40.86 0.27
CA GLN A 230 15.61 40.70 0.19
C GLN A 230 15.19 39.26 0.53
N SER A 231 16.07 38.29 0.32
CA SER A 231 15.82 36.85 0.45
C SER A 231 16.98 36.10 1.12
N TYR A 232 16.74 34.83 1.46
CA TYR A 232 17.76 33.88 1.88
C TYR A 232 18.87 33.72 0.84
N PHE A 233 18.52 33.68 -0.46
CA PHE A 233 19.50 33.46 -1.52
C PHE A 233 20.50 34.62 -1.68
N ASP A 234 20.12 35.84 -1.30
CA ASP A 234 21.04 36.99 -1.27
C ASP A 234 22.11 36.85 -0.19
N ILE A 235 21.84 36.06 0.86
CA ILE A 235 22.76 35.82 1.98
C ILE A 235 23.80 34.76 1.60
N LEU A 236 23.42 33.75 0.80
CA LEU A 236 24.28 32.63 0.41
C LEU A 236 25.55 33.02 -0.38
N ASP A 237 25.66 34.27 -0.82
CA ASP A 237 26.87 34.76 -1.46
C ASP A 237 27.96 35.18 -0.45
N ASP A 238 27.68 35.11 0.86
CA ASP A 238 28.55 35.55 1.95
C ASP A 238 28.51 34.55 3.14
N GLU A 239 29.66 33.94 3.43
CA GLU A 239 29.81 32.90 4.46
C GLU A 239 29.52 33.41 5.88
N ASP A 240 30.10 34.55 6.25
CA ASP A 240 29.96 35.15 7.58
C ASP A 240 28.51 35.57 7.85
N LYS A 241 27.83 36.09 6.81
CA LYS A 241 26.41 36.46 6.89
C LYS A 241 25.52 35.24 6.96
N THR A 242 25.87 34.16 6.28
CA THR A 242 25.15 32.89 6.37
C THR A 242 25.21 32.31 7.78
N TYR A 243 26.39 32.27 8.41
CA TYR A 243 26.50 31.84 9.81
C TYR A 243 25.78 32.79 10.78
N SER A 244 25.78 34.09 10.51
CA SER A 244 25.03 35.06 11.31
C SER A 244 23.53 34.82 11.24
N LEU A 245 23.00 34.44 10.07
CA LEU A 245 21.61 34.02 9.90
C LEU A 245 21.31 32.74 10.69
N TYR A 246 22.18 31.72 10.59
CA TYR A 246 22.00 30.45 11.29
C TYR A 246 21.99 30.62 12.81
N ARG A 247 22.91 31.40 13.37
CA ARG A 247 22.92 31.74 14.81
C ARG A 247 21.68 32.52 15.24
N LYS A 248 21.16 33.40 14.38
CA LYS A 248 19.91 34.11 14.66
C LYS A 248 18.75 33.13 14.74
N LEU A 249 18.62 32.20 13.79
CA LEU A 249 17.61 31.14 13.84
C LEU A 249 17.75 30.27 15.09
N GLU A 250 18.98 29.88 15.44
CA GLU A 250 19.27 29.13 16.66
C GLU A 250 18.65 29.81 17.89
N GLU A 251 18.79 31.13 18.04
CA GLU A 251 18.20 31.89 19.15
C GLU A 251 16.65 31.82 19.17
N TYR A 252 15.99 31.99 18.03
CA TYR A 252 14.52 32.02 17.93
C TYR A 252 13.87 30.65 18.12
N PHE A 253 14.59 29.60 17.73
CA PHE A 253 14.19 28.21 17.85
C PHE A 253 14.88 27.53 19.02
N ASN A 254 15.25 28.29 20.06
CA ASN A 254 15.68 27.78 21.35
C ASN A 254 16.91 26.84 21.32
N GLY A 255 17.76 26.97 20.32
CA GLY A 255 18.99 26.20 20.19
C GLY A 255 18.81 24.69 20.01
N ASN A 256 17.58 24.20 19.76
CA ASN A 256 17.31 22.76 19.78
C ASN A 256 17.37 22.07 18.41
N VAL A 257 17.03 22.80 17.33
CA VAL A 257 17.01 22.27 15.96
C VAL A 257 18.17 22.81 15.12
N PHE A 258 18.59 24.07 15.32
CA PHE A 258 19.60 24.75 14.48
C PHE A 258 20.92 25.03 15.20
N THR A 259 21.48 24.01 15.84
CA THR A 259 22.75 24.12 16.56
C THR A 259 23.89 24.47 15.60
N VAL A 260 24.61 25.57 15.82
CA VAL A 260 25.80 25.95 15.02
C VAL A 260 27.05 25.59 15.80
N ASP A 261 27.75 24.51 15.43
CA ASP A 261 28.97 24.11 16.15
C ASP A 261 30.13 25.06 15.79
N ASN A 262 31.02 25.33 16.76
CA ASN A 262 32.16 26.25 16.58
C ASN A 262 33.17 25.82 15.50
N ASN A 263 33.13 24.55 15.07
CA ASN A 263 34.07 23.96 14.13
C ASN A 263 33.46 23.72 12.74
N GLU A 264 32.20 24.12 12.51
CA GLU A 264 31.59 24.05 11.17
C GLU A 264 32.28 25.07 10.25
N THR A 265 32.67 24.66 9.04
CA THR A 265 33.25 25.57 8.02
C THR A 265 32.58 25.30 6.69
N ILE A 266 32.07 26.35 6.04
CA ILE A 266 31.34 26.27 4.77
C ILE A 266 31.91 27.37 3.88
N SER A 267 32.34 27.02 2.66
CA SER A 267 32.82 27.99 1.69
C SER A 267 31.68 28.53 0.83
N ARG A 268 31.94 29.65 0.15
CA ARG A 268 31.03 30.25 -0.81
C ARG A 268 30.65 29.27 -1.92
N GLU A 269 31.57 28.46 -2.42
CA GLU A 269 31.31 27.46 -3.47
C GLU A 269 30.26 26.45 -3.01
N HIS A 270 30.37 25.96 -1.77
CA HIS A 270 29.36 25.07 -1.18
C HIS A 270 27.98 25.75 -1.08
N LEU A 271 27.94 27.04 -0.71
CA LEU A 271 26.68 27.79 -0.65
C LEU A 271 26.06 28.00 -2.04
N GLN A 272 26.86 28.15 -3.10
CA GLN A 272 26.36 28.22 -4.47
C GLN A 272 25.77 26.88 -4.94
N ILE A 273 26.35 25.75 -4.52
CA ILE A 273 25.79 24.42 -4.78
C ILE A 273 24.41 24.27 -4.12
N ILE A 274 24.26 24.73 -2.87
CA ILE A 274 22.97 24.78 -2.17
C ILE A 274 21.98 25.72 -2.87
N LYS A 275 22.42 26.91 -3.29
CA LYS A 275 21.59 27.87 -4.04
C LYS A 275 21.08 27.25 -5.34
N LYS A 276 21.95 26.60 -6.12
CA LYS A 276 21.58 25.89 -7.35
C LYS A 276 20.56 24.78 -7.10
N CYS A 277 20.73 23.99 -6.04
CA CYS A 277 19.82 22.91 -5.67
C CYS A 277 18.37 23.38 -5.57
N PHE A 278 18.13 24.47 -4.85
CA PHE A 278 16.76 24.97 -4.60
C PHE A 278 16.22 25.88 -5.70
N ILE A 279 17.08 26.46 -6.55
CA ILE A 279 16.62 27.27 -7.70
C ILE A 279 16.29 26.40 -8.90
N ASN A 280 17.19 25.50 -9.29
CA ASN A 280 17.14 24.79 -10.57
C ASN A 280 16.88 23.29 -10.43
N GLY A 281 17.13 22.73 -9.25
CA GLY A 281 17.40 21.31 -9.09
C GLY A 281 18.84 20.94 -9.46
N ASN A 282 19.30 19.81 -8.93
CA ASN A 282 20.60 19.23 -9.26
C ASN A 282 20.40 17.85 -9.92
N ASP A 283 20.63 17.75 -11.22
CA ASP A 283 20.40 16.55 -12.03
C ASP A 283 21.66 16.06 -12.77
N ASP A 284 22.86 16.36 -12.24
CA ASP A 284 24.18 16.06 -12.84
C ASP A 284 24.38 16.57 -14.28
N SER A 285 23.43 17.33 -14.82
CA SER A 285 23.51 17.89 -16.15
C SER A 285 24.11 19.30 -16.10
N GLN A 286 24.89 19.65 -17.13
CA GLN A 286 25.37 21.03 -17.33
C GLN A 286 24.23 21.94 -17.85
N GLN A 287 23.07 21.91 -17.18
CA GLN A 287 21.97 22.81 -17.51
C GLN A 287 22.29 24.24 -17.09
N GLN A 288 22.04 25.17 -18.01
CA GLN A 288 22.12 26.61 -17.78
C GLN A 288 21.10 27.05 -16.73
N ASN A 289 21.45 28.11 -16.00
CA ASN A 289 20.61 28.69 -14.96
C ASN A 289 19.25 29.14 -15.54
N LEU A 290 18.16 28.79 -14.86
CA LEU A 290 16.88 29.49 -14.96
C LEU A 290 17.11 30.99 -14.73
N PHE A 291 16.26 31.83 -15.31
CA PHE A 291 16.14 33.21 -14.85
C PHE A 291 15.97 33.21 -13.32
N GLU A 292 16.74 34.04 -12.61
CA GLU A 292 16.79 34.07 -11.14
C GLU A 292 15.38 34.24 -10.53
N ASP A 293 14.47 34.92 -11.24
CA ASP A 293 13.08 35.15 -10.82
C ASP A 293 12.16 33.92 -10.96
N PHE A 294 12.62 32.79 -11.52
CA PHE A 294 11.77 31.64 -11.84
C PHE A 294 12.18 30.33 -11.16
N ARG A 295 12.29 30.35 -9.83
CA ARG A 295 12.64 29.19 -8.98
C ARG A 295 11.77 27.95 -9.25
N LEU A 296 12.37 26.77 -9.41
CA LEU A 296 11.64 25.53 -9.73
C LEU A 296 10.67 25.09 -8.63
N PHE A 297 11.15 25.07 -7.39
CA PHE A 297 10.38 24.68 -6.21
C PHE A 297 9.68 25.91 -5.62
N ASP A 298 8.47 25.76 -5.11
CA ASP A 298 7.69 26.79 -4.42
C ASP A 298 7.15 26.23 -3.09
N PHE A 299 7.79 26.57 -1.97
CA PHE A 299 7.45 26.09 -0.63
C PHE A 299 6.24 26.81 0.00
N SER A 300 5.69 27.82 -0.68
CA SER A 300 4.35 28.33 -0.35
C SER A 300 3.28 27.33 -0.77
N ILE A 301 3.54 26.57 -1.83
CA ILE A 301 2.64 25.55 -2.40
C ILE A 301 2.97 24.15 -1.86
N ILE A 302 4.26 23.81 -1.74
CA ILE A 302 4.69 22.52 -1.21
C ILE A 302 4.23 22.37 0.25
N GLN A 303 3.60 21.23 0.53
CA GLN A 303 3.01 20.91 1.82
C GLN A 303 4.08 20.53 2.86
N ILE A 304 3.91 20.99 4.11
CA ILE A 304 4.82 20.71 5.24
C ILE A 304 4.91 19.20 5.50
N GLU A 305 3.83 18.47 5.24
CA GLU A 305 3.71 17.02 5.31
C GLU A 305 4.74 16.32 4.41
N LEU A 306 5.06 16.94 3.28
CA LEU A 306 6.01 16.41 2.31
C LEU A 306 7.45 16.55 2.77
N LEU A 307 7.75 17.48 3.67
CA LEU A 307 9.10 17.70 4.18
C LEU A 307 9.63 16.47 4.94
N SER A 308 8.77 15.84 5.73
CA SER A 308 9.06 14.57 6.41
C SER A 308 9.38 13.46 5.41
N GLU A 309 8.64 13.40 4.30
CA GLU A 309 8.87 12.45 3.19
C GLU A 309 10.22 12.69 2.52
N ILE A 310 10.47 13.94 2.14
CA ILE A 310 11.68 14.36 1.43
C ILE A 310 12.92 14.03 2.28
N TYR A 311 12.88 14.38 3.58
CA TYR A 311 14.01 14.16 4.47
C TYR A 311 14.30 12.67 4.72
N GLU A 312 13.28 11.86 5.00
CA GLU A 312 13.46 10.42 5.24
C GLU A 312 13.97 9.69 4.00
N ASN A 313 13.47 10.06 2.81
CA ASN A 313 13.95 9.50 1.55
C ASN A 313 15.39 9.93 1.26
N PHE A 314 15.73 11.20 1.45
CA PHE A 314 17.08 11.73 1.33
C PHE A 314 18.08 11.00 2.24
N LEU A 315 17.77 10.85 3.54
CA LEU A 315 18.62 10.10 4.47
C LEU A 315 18.80 8.63 4.04
N SER A 316 17.73 8.02 3.52
CA SER A 316 17.76 6.63 3.05
C SER A 316 18.72 6.43 1.87
N GLU A 317 18.84 7.42 0.98
CA GLU A 317 19.69 7.34 -0.21
C GLU A 317 21.17 7.55 0.12
N ILE A 318 21.47 8.46 1.03
CA ILE A 318 22.85 8.79 1.43
C ILE A 318 23.43 7.75 2.39
N ASN A 319 22.59 7.15 3.24
CA ASN A 319 23.04 6.13 4.18
C ASN A 319 22.13 4.88 4.14
N PRO A 320 22.30 4.02 3.11
CA PRO A 320 21.44 2.85 2.90
C PRO A 320 21.50 1.84 4.06
N THR A 321 22.58 1.85 4.84
CA THR A 321 22.76 0.95 5.99
C THR A 321 21.90 1.33 7.18
N LEU A 322 21.63 2.63 7.40
CA LEU A 322 20.73 3.09 8.47
C LEU A 322 19.36 2.43 8.33
N LYS A 323 18.73 2.49 7.15
CA LYS A 323 17.39 1.92 6.91
C LYS A 323 17.30 0.41 7.18
N GLN A 324 18.34 -0.34 6.82
CA GLN A 324 18.38 -1.80 7.07
C GLN A 324 18.54 -2.14 8.56
N ASP A 325 19.21 -1.27 9.31
CA ASP A 325 19.57 -1.51 10.70
C ASP A 325 18.52 -0.97 11.68
N THR A 326 17.86 0.13 11.32
CA THR A 326 16.76 0.75 12.10
C THR A 326 15.38 0.21 11.74
N GLY A 327 15.22 -0.35 10.53
CA GLY A 327 13.91 -0.82 10.04
C GLY A 327 12.90 0.31 9.83
N THR A 328 13.35 1.56 9.70
CA THR A 328 12.52 2.75 9.55
C THR A 328 12.03 2.91 8.11
N TYR A 329 10.72 3.13 7.96
CA TYR A 329 10.08 3.41 6.68
C TYR A 329 9.16 4.62 6.85
N TYR A 330 9.25 5.57 5.91
CA TYR A 330 8.32 6.68 5.84
C TYR A 330 6.87 6.17 5.74
N THR A 331 5.99 6.75 6.54
CA THR A 331 4.56 6.44 6.56
C THR A 331 3.85 7.31 5.52
N PRO A 332 3.20 6.74 4.49
CA PRO A 332 2.51 7.55 3.50
C PRO A 332 1.39 8.41 4.12
N PRO A 333 1.19 9.65 3.65
CA PRO A 333 0.17 10.56 4.21
C PRO A 333 -1.25 9.98 4.20
N SER A 334 -1.59 9.19 3.18
CA SER A 334 -2.88 8.50 3.08
C SER A 334 -3.15 7.54 4.24
N LEU A 335 -2.10 6.89 4.76
CA LEU A 335 -2.21 5.96 5.88
C LEU A 335 -2.35 6.69 7.22
N VAL A 336 -1.62 7.79 7.38
CA VAL A 336 -1.75 8.70 8.54
C VAL A 336 -3.17 9.24 8.61
N GLU A 337 -3.67 9.74 7.49
CA GLU A 337 -5.03 10.24 7.34
C GLU A 337 -6.08 9.17 7.64
N LEU A 338 -5.89 7.92 7.21
CA LEU A 338 -6.80 6.83 7.57
C LEU A 338 -6.92 6.62 9.07
N ILE A 339 -5.76 6.54 9.74
CA ILE A 339 -5.73 6.30 11.18
C ILE A 339 -6.35 7.47 11.94
N LEU A 340 -6.01 8.70 11.56
CA LEU A 340 -6.51 9.89 12.23
C LEU A 340 -7.97 10.19 11.89
N ASN A 341 -8.50 9.84 10.72
CA ASN A 341 -9.94 9.97 10.47
C ASN A 341 -10.77 9.00 11.33
N GLU A 342 -10.22 7.82 11.63
CA GLU A 342 -10.86 6.84 12.50
C GLU A 342 -10.80 7.22 13.99
N LYS A 343 -9.74 7.91 14.43
CA LYS A 343 -9.48 8.16 15.87
C LYS A 343 -9.43 9.62 16.29
N LEU A 344 -9.32 10.54 15.35
CA LEU A 344 -9.26 11.99 15.56
C LEU A 344 -9.98 12.76 14.42
N PRO A 345 -11.26 12.50 14.13
CA PRO A 345 -12.01 13.18 13.07
C PRO A 345 -12.14 14.69 13.29
N ILE A 346 -12.46 15.49 12.28
CA ILE A 346 -12.50 16.98 12.38
C ILE A 346 -13.84 17.60 11.97
N ALA A 347 -14.91 16.81 11.91
CA ALA A 347 -16.25 17.32 11.61
C ALA A 347 -16.64 18.46 12.56
N ARG A 348 -17.55 19.36 12.15
CA ARG A 348 -17.96 20.52 12.97
C ARG A 348 -18.52 20.15 14.36
N SER A 349 -19.03 18.92 14.50
CA SER A 349 -19.47 18.35 15.78
C SER A 349 -18.30 18.00 16.73
N GLU A 350 -17.09 17.81 16.20
CA GLU A 350 -15.88 17.47 16.94
C GLU A 350 -15.30 18.72 17.59
N LYS A 351 -15.55 18.87 18.89
CA LYS A 351 -15.14 20.03 19.70
C LYS A 351 -14.10 19.71 20.77
N ASN A 352 -13.85 18.42 21.06
CA ASN A 352 -12.86 18.05 22.06
C ASN A 352 -11.44 18.09 21.47
N PHE A 353 -10.70 19.15 21.79
CA PHE A 353 -9.30 19.37 21.36
C PHE A 353 -8.26 19.07 22.45
N ASN A 354 -8.68 18.75 23.68
CA ASN A 354 -7.77 18.42 24.79
C ASN A 354 -7.59 16.90 24.88
N ILE A 355 -6.81 16.36 23.93
CA ILE A 355 -6.58 14.93 23.74
C ILE A 355 -5.06 14.72 23.71
N LYS A 356 -4.52 13.96 24.66
CA LYS A 356 -3.09 13.64 24.71
C LYS A 356 -2.75 12.51 23.77
N ILE A 357 -1.87 12.81 22.81
CA ILE A 357 -1.51 11.93 21.70
C ILE A 357 -0.03 11.58 21.78
N LEU A 358 0.28 10.28 21.69
CA LEU A 358 1.64 9.77 21.63
C LEU A 358 1.89 9.06 20.30
N ASP A 359 3.01 9.38 19.65
CA ASP A 359 3.66 8.48 18.70
C ASP A 359 4.90 7.81 19.33
N PRO A 360 4.84 6.50 19.63
CA PRO A 360 5.91 5.80 20.34
C PRO A 360 7.16 5.56 19.48
N THR A 361 7.12 5.91 18.20
CA THR A 361 8.22 5.75 17.23
C THR A 361 8.09 6.85 16.17
N CYS A 362 8.16 8.11 16.62
CA CYS A 362 7.63 9.23 15.85
C CYS A 362 8.39 9.58 14.57
N GLY A 363 9.63 9.11 14.40
CA GLY A 363 10.44 9.40 13.22
C GLY A 363 10.52 10.90 12.96
N SER A 364 10.22 11.31 11.74
CA SER A 364 10.13 12.72 11.32
C SER A 364 8.86 13.46 11.76
N GLY A 365 7.95 12.80 12.49
CA GLY A 365 6.84 13.46 13.20
C GLY A 365 5.53 13.61 12.42
N ILE A 366 5.33 12.92 11.30
CA ILE A 366 4.13 13.10 10.46
C ILE A 366 2.80 12.88 11.22
N PHE A 367 2.70 11.85 12.08
CA PHE A 367 1.51 11.63 12.91
C PHE A 367 1.28 12.76 13.91
N LEU A 368 2.37 13.32 14.47
CA LEU A 368 2.31 14.39 15.46
C LEU A 368 1.84 15.70 14.83
N VAL A 369 2.37 16.02 13.64
CA VAL A 369 2.01 17.23 12.87
C VAL A 369 0.54 17.20 12.45
N GLU A 370 0.09 16.07 11.88
CA GLU A 370 -1.30 15.94 11.45
C GLU A 370 -2.27 15.89 12.63
N SER A 371 -1.87 15.27 13.74
CA SER A 371 -2.63 15.33 14.99
C SER A 371 -2.77 16.76 15.50
N PHE A 372 -1.68 17.53 15.52
CA PHE A 372 -1.69 18.93 15.96
C PHE A 372 -2.65 19.78 15.12
N LYS A 373 -2.58 19.69 13.79
CA LYS A 373 -3.51 20.40 12.88
C LYS A 373 -4.97 20.05 13.15
N ARG A 374 -5.27 18.78 13.45
CA ARG A 374 -6.63 18.34 13.79
C ARG A 374 -7.10 18.89 15.13
N LEU A 375 -6.22 18.98 16.13
CA LEU A 375 -6.54 19.62 17.40
C LEU A 375 -6.78 21.13 17.24
N VAL A 376 -5.97 21.81 16.42
CA VAL A 376 -6.21 23.22 16.04
C VAL A 376 -7.61 23.33 15.44
N LYS A 377 -7.96 22.49 14.47
CA LYS A 377 -9.29 22.53 13.85
C LYS A 377 -10.44 22.28 14.84
N ARG A 378 -10.28 21.32 15.76
CA ARG A 378 -11.28 21.04 16.81
C ARG A 378 -11.41 22.20 17.80
N HIS A 379 -10.33 22.91 18.09
CA HIS A 379 -10.35 24.15 18.87
C HIS A 379 -11.15 25.24 18.15
N GLU A 380 -10.93 25.42 16.85
CA GLU A 380 -11.72 26.35 16.03
C GLU A 380 -13.20 25.97 16.00
N ASN A 381 -13.53 24.68 15.91
CA ASN A 381 -14.91 24.20 15.99
C ASN A 381 -15.55 24.49 17.36
N ALA A 382 -14.78 24.36 18.44
CA ALA A 382 -15.25 24.62 19.80
C ALA A 382 -15.48 26.12 20.07
N THR A 383 -14.64 26.99 19.50
CA THR A 383 -14.66 28.45 19.76
C THR A 383 -15.34 29.26 18.66
N SER A 384 -15.61 28.65 17.50
CA SER A 384 -16.07 29.29 16.26
C SER A 384 -15.18 30.44 15.80
N LYS A 385 -13.88 30.37 16.10
CA LYS A 385 -12.86 31.37 15.73
C LYS A 385 -11.61 30.67 15.20
N LYS A 386 -10.94 31.29 14.24
CA LYS A 386 -9.64 30.81 13.75
C LYS A 386 -8.61 30.92 14.87
N LEU A 387 -7.82 29.86 15.10
CA LEU A 387 -6.80 29.85 16.15
C LEU A 387 -5.49 30.42 15.59
N THR A 388 -5.20 31.68 15.90
CA THR A 388 -3.99 32.38 15.43
C THR A 388 -3.11 32.90 16.56
N ASP A 389 -3.55 32.82 17.81
CA ASP A 389 -2.79 33.27 18.97
C ASP A 389 -1.62 32.34 19.25
N PHE A 390 -0.43 32.92 19.43
CA PHE A 390 0.80 32.17 19.63
C PHE A 390 0.79 31.34 20.92
N ASN A 391 0.29 31.91 22.02
CA ASN A 391 0.34 31.25 23.33
C ASN A 391 -0.69 30.12 23.41
N GLU A 392 -1.87 30.30 22.83
CA GLU A 392 -2.86 29.24 22.70
C GLU A 392 -2.36 28.09 21.81
N LEU A 393 -1.75 28.39 20.65
CA LEU A 393 -1.14 27.37 19.78
C LEU A 393 0.01 26.63 20.47
N LYS A 394 0.90 27.38 21.13
CA LYS A 394 2.03 26.82 21.91
C LYS A 394 1.52 25.89 23.00
N LYS A 395 0.52 26.32 23.78
CA LYS A 395 -0.08 25.52 24.84
C LYS A 395 -0.76 24.27 24.29
N LEU A 396 -1.56 24.41 23.22
CA LEU A 396 -2.23 23.28 22.59
C LEU A 396 -1.22 22.22 22.14
N LEU A 397 -0.10 22.65 21.55
CA LEU A 397 0.99 21.78 21.12
C LEU A 397 1.68 21.10 22.31
N THR A 398 2.09 21.86 23.33
CA THR A 398 2.86 21.33 24.47
C THR A 398 2.03 20.41 25.38
N ASP A 399 0.73 20.66 25.50
CA ASP A 399 -0.14 19.91 26.41
C ASP A 399 -0.61 18.57 25.82
N ASN A 400 -0.58 18.43 24.49
CA ASN A 400 -1.28 17.34 23.79
C ASN A 400 -0.43 16.50 22.83
N ILE A 401 0.73 16.98 22.35
CA ILE A 401 1.51 16.29 21.30
C ILE A 401 2.82 15.75 21.86
N PHE A 402 3.00 14.42 21.80
CA PHE A 402 4.14 13.73 22.37
C PHE A 402 4.71 12.66 21.43
N GLY A 403 6.03 12.45 21.45
CA GLY A 403 6.70 11.47 20.61
C GLY A 403 7.92 10.84 21.27
N ILE A 404 8.24 9.59 20.92
CA ILE A 404 9.52 8.94 21.28
C ILE A 404 10.24 8.56 19.99
N GLU A 405 11.53 8.87 19.90
CA GLU A 405 12.38 8.50 18.75
C GLU A 405 13.79 8.16 19.22
N ILE A 406 14.41 7.12 18.67
CA ILE A 406 15.77 6.73 19.07
C ILE A 406 16.85 7.52 18.33
N HIS A 407 16.55 7.98 17.11
CA HIS A 407 17.48 8.63 16.21
C HIS A 407 17.53 10.16 16.42
N PRO A 408 18.71 10.73 16.73
CA PRO A 408 18.85 12.13 17.11
C PRO A 408 18.53 13.13 15.98
N GLN A 409 18.69 12.75 14.71
CA GLN A 409 18.34 13.65 13.60
C GLN A 409 16.84 13.63 13.31
N SER A 410 16.20 12.45 13.38
CA SER A 410 14.77 12.31 13.08
C SER A 410 13.92 13.06 14.11
N ILE A 411 14.30 13.02 15.40
CA ILE A 411 13.61 13.79 16.44
C ILE A 411 13.74 15.31 16.25
N LYS A 412 14.87 15.79 15.71
CA LYS A 412 15.04 17.21 15.31
C LYS A 412 14.11 17.57 14.15
N VAL A 413 13.91 16.67 13.18
CA VAL A 413 12.95 16.85 12.08
C VAL A 413 11.49 16.79 12.55
N ALA A 414 11.17 16.01 13.58
CA ALA A 414 9.85 16.04 14.21
C ALA A 414 9.57 17.38 14.90
N ALA A 415 10.51 17.88 15.70
CA ALA A 415 10.40 19.20 16.33
C ALA A 415 10.23 20.31 15.29
N PHE A 416 11.03 20.23 14.23
CA PHE A 416 11.00 21.13 13.10
C PHE A 416 9.65 21.20 12.39
N SER A 417 9.08 20.04 12.04
CA SER A 417 7.80 19.97 11.35
C SER A 417 6.66 20.50 12.22
N LEU A 418 6.73 20.28 13.54
CA LEU A 418 5.82 20.85 14.52
C LEU A 418 5.93 22.38 14.63
N TYR A 419 7.15 22.93 14.60
CA TYR A 419 7.33 24.39 14.58
C TYR A 419 6.76 25.02 13.32
N LEU A 420 6.98 24.43 12.14
CA LEU A 420 6.37 24.91 10.91
C LEU A 420 4.85 24.87 10.97
N ALA A 421 4.26 23.79 11.48
CA ALA A 421 2.82 23.68 11.65
C ALA A 421 2.25 24.73 12.62
N LEU A 422 2.99 25.08 13.68
CA LEU A 422 2.60 26.16 14.59
C LEU A 422 2.70 27.53 13.89
N VAL A 423 3.84 27.84 13.28
CA VAL A 423 4.10 29.14 12.63
C VAL A 423 3.11 29.41 11.49
N ASP A 424 2.72 28.38 10.74
CA ASP A 424 1.79 28.53 9.62
C ASP A 424 0.38 29.00 10.05
N ASN A 425 0.00 28.78 11.32
CA ASN A 425 -1.26 29.24 11.89
C ASN A 425 -1.21 30.67 12.47
N LEU A 426 -0.03 31.28 12.62
CA LEU A 426 0.13 32.60 13.23
C LEU A 426 -0.41 33.73 12.34
N ASN A 427 -0.90 34.80 12.99
CA ASN A 427 -1.26 36.04 12.32
C ASN A 427 -0.92 37.26 13.21
N PRO A 428 0.06 38.12 12.85
CA PRO A 428 0.91 38.03 11.66
C PRO A 428 1.89 36.85 11.76
N LYS A 429 2.20 36.20 10.63
CA LYS A 429 3.14 35.07 10.58
C LYS A 429 4.55 35.40 11.05
N THR A 430 4.93 36.67 11.08
CA THR A 430 6.25 37.15 11.51
C THR A 430 6.38 37.34 13.02
N ILE A 431 5.31 37.13 13.81
CA ILE A 431 5.30 37.43 15.26
C ILE A 431 6.39 36.67 16.05
N TRP A 432 6.76 35.46 15.61
CA TRP A 432 7.84 34.67 16.23
C TRP A 432 9.22 35.35 16.17
N GLN A 433 9.40 36.35 15.29
CA GLN A 433 10.62 37.15 15.21
C GLN A 433 10.76 38.14 16.39
N ASN A 434 9.73 38.31 17.22
CA ASN A 434 9.83 39.05 18.48
C ASN A 434 10.40 38.15 19.59
N LYS A 435 11.27 38.71 20.44
CA LYS A 435 11.87 38.05 21.60
C LYS A 435 10.84 37.52 22.61
N ASP A 436 9.66 38.12 22.68
CA ASP A 436 8.60 37.70 23.60
C ASP A 436 7.86 36.43 23.17
N TYR A 437 7.95 36.05 21.88
CA TYR A 437 7.21 34.95 21.27
C TYR A 437 8.14 33.80 20.90
N ARG A 438 8.88 33.31 21.90
CA ARG A 438 9.78 32.15 21.76
C ARG A 438 9.00 30.84 21.69
N LEU A 439 9.35 30.00 20.72
CA LEU A 439 8.80 28.65 20.56
C LEU A 439 9.04 27.81 21.83
N PRO A 440 8.38 26.66 22.02
CA PRO A 440 8.63 25.79 23.16
C PRO A 440 9.90 24.93 22.99
N TYR A 441 10.59 24.57 24.08
CA TYR A 441 11.58 23.50 24.08
C TYR A 441 10.86 22.15 23.95
N LEU A 442 10.95 21.51 22.77
CA LEU A 442 10.23 20.25 22.52
C LEU A 442 11.09 19.01 22.80
N ILE A 443 12.38 19.07 22.49
CA ILE A 443 13.27 17.91 22.49
C ILE A 443 13.83 17.65 23.89
N ASN A 444 13.69 16.42 24.34
CA ASN A 444 14.36 15.84 25.49
C ASN A 444 15.41 14.85 24.96
N ASP A 445 16.67 15.27 24.91
CA ASP A 445 17.82 14.41 24.66
C ASP A 445 18.88 14.70 25.73
N PRO A 446 18.91 13.91 26.82
CA PRO A 446 19.88 14.10 27.89
C PRO A 446 21.34 13.92 27.45
N SER A 447 21.58 13.33 26.28
CA SER A 447 22.93 13.15 25.73
C SER A 447 23.34 14.25 24.74
N ASP A 448 22.42 15.13 24.34
CA ASP A 448 22.74 16.30 23.52
C ASP A 448 23.01 17.51 24.42
N SER A 449 24.28 17.74 24.72
CA SER A 449 24.72 18.87 25.53
C SER A 449 24.59 20.23 24.84
N SER A 450 24.23 20.26 23.55
CA SER A 450 23.97 21.52 22.82
C SER A 450 22.58 22.08 23.11
N LEU A 451 21.66 21.28 23.67
CA LEU A 451 20.33 21.75 24.06
C LEU A 451 20.44 22.71 25.25
N VAL A 452 19.90 23.91 25.08
CA VAL A 452 19.85 24.94 26.14
C VAL A 452 18.97 24.50 27.30
N GLU A 453 17.84 23.85 27.01
CA GLU A 453 16.90 23.31 27.98
C GLU A 453 16.24 22.05 27.42
N GLN A 454 15.93 21.10 28.32
CA GLN A 454 15.27 19.84 27.96
C GLN A 454 13.75 20.05 27.87
N GLY A 455 13.15 19.62 26.77
CA GLY A 455 11.71 19.63 26.57
C GLY A 455 10.98 18.48 27.25
N ASN A 456 9.65 18.46 27.11
CA ASN A 456 8.77 17.42 27.69
C ASN A 456 7.82 16.79 26.66
N ASN A 457 8.09 16.96 25.36
CA ASN A 457 7.20 16.53 24.28
C ASN A 457 7.82 15.44 23.41
N LEU A 458 9.08 15.61 22.98
CA LEU A 458 9.76 14.69 22.08
C LEU A 458 10.95 14.06 22.80
N PHE A 459 10.85 12.78 23.13
CA PHE A 459 11.84 12.08 23.95
C PHE A 459 12.78 11.24 23.08
N ARG A 460 14.08 11.54 23.15
CA ARG A 460 15.09 10.72 22.49
C ARG A 460 15.42 9.50 23.34
N SER A 461 14.73 8.39 23.11
CA SER A 461 14.91 7.17 23.90
C SER A 461 14.54 5.89 23.14
N ASP A 462 14.93 4.75 23.69
CA ASP A 462 14.43 3.44 23.28
C ASP A 462 13.08 3.19 23.95
N THR A 463 11.99 3.23 23.17
CA THR A 463 10.61 3.05 23.65
C THR A 463 10.39 1.77 24.43
N ILE A 464 11.16 0.71 24.14
CA ILE A 464 10.98 -0.60 24.77
C ILE A 464 11.62 -0.64 26.15
N LYS A 465 12.59 0.24 26.43
CA LYS A 465 13.14 0.45 27.78
C LYS A 465 12.10 1.11 28.69
N SER A 466 12.46 1.23 29.97
CA SER A 466 11.66 2.01 30.92
C SER A 466 11.80 3.49 30.56
N ASN A 467 10.67 4.18 30.38
CA ASN A 467 10.61 5.61 30.11
C ASN A 467 9.71 6.27 31.16
N PRO A 468 10.15 6.42 32.43
CA PRO A 468 9.26 6.78 33.54
C PRO A 468 8.51 8.10 33.36
N GLU A 469 9.16 9.11 32.79
CA GLU A 469 8.58 10.41 32.50
C GLU A 469 7.43 10.32 31.48
N VAL A 470 7.57 9.48 30.45
CA VAL A 470 6.53 9.26 29.44
C VAL A 470 5.45 8.32 29.95
N GLU A 471 5.84 7.25 30.68
CA GLU A 471 4.91 6.29 31.29
C GLU A 471 4.03 6.89 32.38
N ALA A 472 4.44 8.02 32.98
CA ALA A 472 3.62 8.78 33.92
C ALA A 472 2.50 9.58 33.24
N ILE A 473 2.62 9.84 31.93
CA ILE A 473 1.61 10.55 31.14
C ILE A 473 0.55 9.54 30.70
N LYS A 474 -0.71 9.83 31.03
CA LYS A 474 -1.85 9.05 30.53
C LYS A 474 -2.26 9.60 29.17
N PHE A 475 -2.00 8.83 28.12
CA PHE A 475 -2.37 9.20 26.75
C PHE A 475 -3.77 8.70 26.40
N ASP A 476 -4.54 9.58 25.75
CA ASP A 476 -5.88 9.27 25.24
C ASP A 476 -5.81 8.52 23.92
N LEU A 477 -4.75 8.77 23.14
CA LEU A 477 -4.55 8.16 21.82
C LEU A 477 -3.06 7.84 21.59
N VAL A 478 -2.78 6.61 21.14
CA VAL A 478 -1.45 6.19 20.68
C VAL A 478 -1.54 5.82 19.20
N VAL A 479 -0.81 6.52 18.34
CA VAL A 479 -0.78 6.32 16.89
C VAL A 479 0.66 6.22 16.39
N GLY A 480 0.92 5.55 15.28
CA GLY A 480 2.28 5.49 14.76
C GLY A 480 2.58 4.33 13.83
N ASN A 481 3.82 4.31 13.35
CA ASN A 481 4.38 3.26 12.49
C ASN A 481 5.64 2.65 13.13
N PRO A 482 5.49 1.63 13.99
CA PRO A 482 6.63 0.97 14.62
C PRO A 482 7.58 0.31 13.60
N PRO A 483 8.87 0.15 13.94
CA PRO A 483 9.87 -0.40 13.02
C PRO A 483 9.64 -1.88 12.70
N PHE A 484 10.03 -2.28 11.48
CA PHE A 484 9.90 -3.64 10.99
C PHE A 484 11.25 -4.35 10.87
N GLY A 485 11.26 -5.65 11.19
CA GLY A 485 12.37 -6.52 10.81
C GLY A 485 12.67 -7.63 11.81
N THR A 486 13.53 -8.55 11.36
CA THR A 486 13.94 -9.75 12.11
C THR A 486 15.46 -9.93 12.18
N LYS A 487 16.21 -9.08 11.48
CA LYS A 487 17.68 -9.10 11.45
C LYS A 487 18.23 -8.01 12.35
N LYS A 488 19.45 -8.19 12.86
CA LYS A 488 20.18 -7.22 13.70
C LYS A 488 19.38 -6.64 14.89
N LEU A 489 18.44 -7.41 15.44
CA LEU A 489 17.61 -6.98 16.58
C LEU A 489 18.49 -6.61 17.79
N SER A 490 18.19 -5.45 18.38
CA SER A 490 18.81 -4.99 19.63
C SER A 490 18.58 -5.98 20.77
N GLN A 491 19.44 -5.94 21.79
CA GLN A 491 19.29 -6.80 22.97
C GLN A 491 17.97 -6.50 23.69
N THR A 492 17.57 -5.22 23.79
CA THR A 492 16.27 -4.82 24.37
C THR A 492 15.09 -5.54 23.72
N ILE A 493 15.03 -5.58 22.39
CA ILE A 493 13.95 -6.24 21.64
C ILE A 493 13.96 -7.75 21.88
N ARG A 494 15.15 -8.36 21.93
CA ARG A 494 15.30 -9.81 22.19
C ARG A 494 14.83 -10.16 23.59
N ASP A 495 15.29 -9.44 24.60
CA ASP A 495 14.94 -9.68 26.00
C ASP A 495 13.43 -9.48 26.23
N TYR A 496 12.85 -8.45 25.63
CA TYR A 496 11.41 -8.23 25.68
C TYR A 496 10.64 -9.37 25.02
N SER A 497 11.07 -9.80 23.83
CA SER A 497 10.43 -10.90 23.11
C SER A 497 10.53 -12.22 23.89
N ASP A 498 11.70 -12.52 24.46
CA ASP A 498 11.93 -13.72 25.25
C ASP A 498 11.10 -13.69 26.56
N LYS A 499 10.99 -12.53 27.23
CA LYS A 499 10.18 -12.33 28.43
C LYS A 499 8.70 -12.68 28.23
N TYR A 500 8.11 -12.30 27.11
CA TYR A 500 6.69 -12.54 26.82
C TYR A 500 6.44 -13.73 25.87
N GLY A 501 7.50 -14.46 25.49
CA GLY A 501 7.39 -15.59 24.56
C GLY A 501 6.94 -15.19 23.15
N PHE A 502 7.24 -13.96 22.72
CA PHE A 502 6.91 -13.43 21.40
C PHE A 502 7.98 -13.78 20.36
N ALA A 503 7.62 -13.62 19.07
CA ALA A 503 8.59 -13.80 18.01
C ALA A 503 9.63 -12.68 18.03
N LYS A 504 10.87 -12.99 17.63
CA LYS A 504 11.96 -12.01 17.52
C LYS A 504 11.74 -11.14 16.28
N GLU A 505 10.86 -10.17 16.42
CA GLU A 505 10.38 -9.26 15.39
C GLU A 505 10.15 -7.88 16.00
N MET A 506 10.75 -6.84 15.39
CA MET A 506 10.84 -5.51 15.99
C MET A 506 9.49 -4.95 16.42
N VAL A 507 8.45 -5.07 15.59
CA VAL A 507 7.14 -4.44 15.82
C VAL A 507 6.37 -5.00 17.04
N LEU A 508 6.59 -6.26 17.43
CA LEU A 508 5.77 -6.93 18.45
C LEU A 508 5.88 -6.27 19.85
N PRO A 509 7.10 -6.00 20.37
CA PRO A 509 7.26 -5.24 21.60
C PRO A 509 6.58 -3.88 21.61
N PHE A 510 6.55 -3.14 20.49
CA PHE A 510 5.93 -1.80 20.44
C PHE A 510 4.41 -1.87 20.57
N LEU A 511 3.75 -2.79 19.84
CA LEU A 511 2.30 -3.01 20.01
C LEU A 511 2.00 -3.41 21.45
N HIS A 512 2.78 -4.30 22.04
CA HIS A 512 2.57 -4.69 23.43
C HIS A 512 2.77 -3.52 24.42
N LYS A 513 3.88 -2.79 24.28
CA LYS A 513 4.25 -1.66 25.14
C LYS A 513 3.26 -0.50 25.04
N ALA A 514 2.62 -0.26 23.89
CA ALA A 514 1.64 0.80 23.70
C ALA A 514 0.48 0.75 24.72
N THR A 515 0.06 -0.44 25.13
CA THR A 515 -0.98 -0.61 26.17
C THR A 515 -0.61 -0.08 27.54
N ARG A 516 0.70 0.12 27.82
CA ARG A 516 1.18 0.74 29.06
C ARG A 516 1.15 2.27 29.01
N PHE A 517 1.26 2.86 27.82
CA PHE A 517 1.12 4.31 27.63
C PHE A 517 -0.35 4.75 27.65
N SER A 518 -1.26 3.84 27.25
CA SER A 518 -2.68 4.13 27.15
C SER A 518 -3.53 2.98 27.69
N GLU A 519 -3.71 2.97 29.02
CA GLU A 519 -4.53 1.95 29.70
C GLU A 519 -6.02 2.08 29.37
N ASN A 520 -6.51 3.32 29.25
CA ASN A 520 -7.93 3.63 29.01
C ASN A 520 -8.21 4.33 27.68
N GLY A 521 -7.16 4.74 26.97
CA GLY A 521 -7.30 5.37 25.66
C GLY A 521 -7.30 4.36 24.52
N GLU A 522 -7.18 4.89 23.31
CA GLU A 522 -7.25 4.12 22.07
C GLU A 522 -5.87 3.99 21.43
N ILE A 523 -5.63 2.87 20.75
CA ILE A 523 -4.36 2.58 20.10
C ILE A 523 -4.62 2.20 18.65
N ALA A 524 -3.89 2.83 17.73
CA ALA A 524 -3.92 2.50 16.31
C ALA A 524 -2.50 2.45 15.74
N LEU A 525 -1.98 1.24 15.52
CA LEU A 525 -0.60 1.03 15.08
C LEU A 525 -0.54 0.18 13.82
N ILE A 526 0.45 0.49 12.99
CA ILE A 526 0.77 -0.28 11.80
C ILE A 526 1.64 -1.48 12.21
N PHE A 527 1.40 -2.64 11.61
CA PHE A 527 2.17 -3.86 11.87
C PHE A 527 2.28 -4.69 10.59
N ASN A 528 3.18 -5.69 10.57
CA ASN A 528 3.29 -6.56 9.40
C ASN A 528 2.21 -7.64 9.40
N THR A 529 1.55 -7.84 8.26
CA THR A 529 0.35 -8.70 8.20
C THR A 529 0.64 -10.15 8.60
N LYS A 530 1.87 -10.63 8.37
CA LYS A 530 2.26 -12.01 8.71
C LYS A 530 2.04 -12.33 10.20
N ILE A 531 1.94 -11.34 11.09
CA ILE A 531 1.56 -11.55 12.49
C ILE A 531 0.19 -12.22 12.63
N LEU A 532 -0.73 -11.97 11.70
CA LEU A 532 -2.04 -12.62 11.65
C LEU A 532 -1.98 -14.07 11.14
N THR A 533 -1.03 -14.42 10.27
CA THR A 533 -1.03 -15.69 9.54
C THR A 533 0.09 -16.67 9.93
N ASN A 534 1.16 -16.19 10.57
CA ASN A 534 2.32 -17.00 10.88
C ASN A 534 1.98 -18.11 11.88
N THR A 535 2.40 -19.33 11.57
CA THR A 535 2.03 -20.55 12.29
C THR A 535 2.96 -20.91 13.44
N LYS A 536 4.09 -20.23 13.64
CA LYS A 536 4.98 -20.51 14.78
C LYS A 536 4.32 -20.12 16.11
N ILE A 537 4.59 -20.90 17.15
CA ILE A 537 4.03 -20.70 18.50
C ILE A 537 4.28 -19.29 19.05
N THR A 538 5.42 -18.69 18.75
CA THR A 538 5.76 -17.35 19.23
C THR A 538 4.88 -16.24 18.63
N TYR A 539 4.37 -16.40 17.40
CA TYR A 539 3.36 -15.49 16.84
C TYR A 539 1.95 -15.82 17.35
N GLN A 540 1.66 -17.10 17.61
CA GLN A 540 0.41 -17.52 18.25
C GLN A 540 0.26 -16.93 19.65
N ASN A 541 1.35 -16.90 20.44
CA ASN A 541 1.39 -16.26 21.76
C ASN A 541 1.05 -14.77 21.67
N PHE A 542 1.61 -14.07 20.69
CA PHE A 542 1.29 -12.67 20.47
C PHE A 542 -0.18 -12.45 20.07
N ARG A 543 -0.73 -13.28 19.18
CA ARG A 543 -2.17 -13.21 18.83
C ARG A 543 -3.06 -13.52 20.03
N LYS A 544 -2.68 -14.50 20.86
CA LYS A 544 -3.37 -14.81 22.11
C LYS A 544 -3.46 -13.57 23.00
N TRP A 545 -2.34 -12.87 23.20
CA TRP A 545 -2.35 -11.59 23.91
C TRP A 545 -3.25 -10.56 23.23
N LEU A 546 -3.04 -10.28 21.94
CA LEU A 546 -3.73 -9.21 21.22
C LEU A 546 -5.25 -9.39 21.17
N PHE A 547 -5.75 -10.63 20.99
CA PHE A 547 -7.18 -10.88 20.82
C PHE A 547 -7.89 -11.35 22.10
N ASN A 548 -7.16 -11.80 23.13
CA ASN A 548 -7.76 -12.27 24.40
C ASN A 548 -7.55 -11.29 25.57
N GLU A 549 -6.44 -10.54 25.57
CA GLU A 549 -6.09 -9.62 26.67
C GLU A 549 -6.25 -8.14 26.31
N CYS A 550 -6.63 -7.85 25.07
CA CYS A 550 -6.97 -6.54 24.56
C CYS A 550 -8.31 -6.59 23.81
N TYR A 551 -8.93 -5.43 23.63
CA TYR A 551 -10.13 -5.30 22.81
C TYR A 551 -9.76 -4.73 21.45
N VAL A 552 -9.66 -5.62 20.44
CA VAL A 552 -9.47 -5.21 19.04
C VAL A 552 -10.81 -4.85 18.43
N GLU A 553 -10.93 -3.64 17.90
CA GLU A 553 -12.14 -3.13 17.24
C GLU A 553 -12.16 -3.51 15.77
N LYS A 554 -11.05 -3.21 15.09
CA LYS A 554 -10.94 -3.32 13.65
C LYS A 554 -9.51 -3.52 13.19
N ILE A 555 -9.36 -4.19 12.04
CA ILE A 555 -8.09 -4.40 11.36
C ILE A 555 -8.24 -4.04 9.89
N TYR A 556 -7.27 -3.29 9.36
CA TYR A 556 -7.09 -3.10 7.92
C TYR A 556 -5.94 -3.96 7.45
N ASN A 557 -6.13 -4.75 6.40
CA ASN A 557 -5.11 -5.60 5.80
C ASN A 557 -4.82 -5.17 4.36
N PHE A 558 -3.61 -4.65 4.13
CA PHE A 558 -3.16 -4.15 2.82
C PHE A 558 -2.21 -5.12 2.11
N SER A 559 -2.24 -6.41 2.43
CA SER A 559 -1.28 -7.39 1.88
C SER A 559 -1.33 -7.52 0.36
N ILE A 560 -2.48 -7.24 -0.26
CA ILE A 560 -2.59 -7.23 -1.73
C ILE A 560 -1.71 -6.15 -2.38
N LEU A 561 -1.40 -5.06 -1.66
CA LEU A 561 -0.69 -3.89 -2.18
C LEU A 561 0.83 -4.03 -2.13
N ARG A 562 1.33 -5.12 -1.56
CA ARG A 562 2.75 -5.36 -1.29
C ARG A 562 3.64 -5.40 -2.55
N ASN A 563 3.10 -5.76 -3.71
CA ASN A 563 3.80 -5.87 -4.99
C ASN A 563 2.96 -5.27 -6.13
N ALA A 564 2.18 -4.22 -5.84
CA ALA A 564 1.39 -3.53 -6.86
C ALA A 564 2.29 -3.18 -8.07
N PRO A 565 1.96 -3.62 -9.30
CA PRO A 565 2.73 -3.32 -10.50
C PRO A 565 3.02 -1.81 -10.60
N LYS A 566 4.18 -1.41 -11.14
CA LYS A 566 4.55 0.03 -11.27
C LYS A 566 3.49 0.87 -12.00
N ASP A 567 2.75 0.21 -12.89
CA ASP A 567 1.70 0.78 -13.72
C ASP A 567 0.31 0.70 -13.04
N PHE A 568 0.17 -0.18 -12.04
CA PHE A 568 -1.01 -0.38 -11.20
C PHE A 568 -0.83 0.40 -9.89
N GLY A 569 -1.33 1.63 -9.87
CA GLY A 569 -1.38 2.38 -8.62
C GLY A 569 -0.03 2.73 -8.03
N GLY A 570 0.84 3.31 -8.86
CA GLY A 570 2.22 3.65 -8.53
C GLY A 570 2.41 3.99 -7.05
N GLN A 571 3.12 3.11 -6.35
CA GLN A 571 3.81 3.42 -5.10
C GLN A 571 3.02 4.22 -4.04
N LEU A 572 1.73 3.92 -3.82
CA LEU A 572 0.98 4.43 -2.65
C LEU A 572 1.72 4.13 -1.32
N PHE A 573 2.58 3.11 -1.32
CA PHE A 573 3.58 2.81 -0.29
C PHE A 573 5.00 2.79 -0.89
N GLY A 574 5.46 3.91 -1.47
CA GLY A 574 6.58 4.01 -2.40
C GLY A 574 7.96 3.52 -1.98
N SER A 575 8.11 3.02 -0.76
CA SER A 575 9.32 2.34 -0.29
C SER A 575 9.07 1.07 0.53
N ALA A 576 7.82 0.73 0.89
CA ALA A 576 7.51 -0.43 1.73
C ALA A 576 7.15 -1.64 0.86
N THR A 577 8.10 -2.54 0.66
CA THR A 577 7.91 -3.82 -0.06
C THR A 577 7.27 -4.92 0.81
N GLY A 578 6.86 -4.58 2.04
CA GLY A 578 6.32 -5.51 3.04
C GLY A 578 4.78 -5.43 3.12
N PRO A 579 4.09 -6.55 3.40
CA PRO A 579 2.64 -6.52 3.59
C PRO A 579 2.34 -5.89 4.96
N ILE A 580 1.60 -4.80 4.97
CA ILE A 580 1.23 -4.10 6.21
C ILE A 580 -0.26 -4.27 6.54
N SER A 581 -0.56 -4.14 7.82
CA SER A 581 -1.90 -4.03 8.37
C SER A 581 -1.94 -2.92 9.42
N ILE A 582 -3.13 -2.38 9.70
CA ILE A 582 -3.37 -1.48 10.84
C ILE A 582 -4.26 -2.22 11.83
N VAL A 583 -3.93 -2.18 13.12
CA VAL A 583 -4.80 -2.67 14.18
C VAL A 583 -5.27 -1.51 15.03
N PHE A 584 -6.58 -1.44 15.26
CA PHE A 584 -7.21 -0.50 16.18
C PHE A 584 -7.72 -1.28 17.39
N TYR A 585 -7.18 -0.96 18.56
CA TYR A 585 -7.42 -1.71 19.78
C TYR A 585 -7.23 -0.85 21.02
N ARG A 586 -7.65 -1.37 22.16
CA ARG A 586 -7.48 -0.77 23.47
C ARG A 586 -7.19 -1.86 24.50
N LYS A 587 -6.56 -1.50 25.62
CA LYS A 587 -6.24 -2.49 26.67
C LYS A 587 -7.51 -3.03 27.31
N ASN A 588 -8.39 -2.14 27.74
CA ASN A 588 -9.63 -2.48 28.42
C ASN A 588 -10.82 -2.40 27.45
N ALA A 589 -11.70 -3.41 27.48
CA ALA A 589 -12.88 -3.44 26.63
C ALA A 589 -13.86 -2.29 26.97
N PRO A 590 -14.56 -1.71 25.98
CA PRO A 590 -15.59 -0.71 26.22
C PRO A 590 -16.82 -1.35 26.89
N ASN A 591 -17.69 -0.51 27.47
CA ASN A 591 -18.93 -0.95 28.13
C ASN A 591 -19.84 -1.77 27.18
N LYS A 592 -19.98 -1.31 25.93
CA LYS A 592 -20.72 -2.04 24.88
C LYS A 592 -19.74 -2.76 23.98
N LYS A 593 -19.69 -4.09 24.09
CA LYS A 593 -18.83 -4.95 23.29
C LYS A 593 -19.54 -5.36 22.01
N SER A 594 -18.79 -5.41 20.91
CA SER A 594 -19.22 -6.06 19.68
C SER A 594 -18.81 -7.54 19.71
N ASP A 595 -19.71 -8.41 19.27
CA ASP A 595 -19.43 -9.85 19.06
C ASP A 595 -18.53 -10.09 17.85
N THR A 596 -18.24 -9.05 17.07
CA THR A 596 -17.39 -9.12 15.88
C THR A 596 -16.22 -8.14 15.93
N ILE A 597 -15.20 -8.43 15.12
CA ILE A 597 -14.09 -7.55 14.76
C ILE A 597 -14.28 -7.12 13.30
N VAL A 598 -14.23 -5.82 13.04
CA VAL A 598 -14.34 -5.31 11.66
C VAL A 598 -13.03 -5.54 10.92
N TYR A 599 -13.07 -6.20 9.77
CA TYR A 599 -11.90 -6.56 9.00
C TYR A 599 -12.01 -6.03 7.58
N TYR A 600 -11.12 -5.10 7.24
CA TYR A 600 -11.03 -4.51 5.92
C TYR A 600 -9.89 -5.15 5.13
N ALA A 601 -10.20 -5.71 3.97
CA ALA A 601 -9.27 -6.42 3.10
C ALA A 601 -9.43 -5.92 1.65
N PRO A 602 -9.15 -4.63 1.37
CA PRO A 602 -9.33 -4.04 0.05
C PRO A 602 -8.66 -4.86 -1.04
N LYS A 603 -9.36 -5.10 -2.15
CA LYS A 603 -8.82 -5.81 -3.32
C LYS A 603 -8.75 -4.96 -4.59
N THR A 604 -9.47 -3.84 -4.62
CA THR A 604 -9.47 -2.91 -5.75
C THR A 604 -8.56 -1.72 -5.44
N TYR A 605 -7.63 -1.45 -6.35
CA TYR A 605 -6.95 -0.16 -6.38
C TYR A 605 -7.75 0.77 -7.30
N ILE A 606 -8.17 1.92 -6.78
CA ILE A 606 -8.65 3.00 -7.65
C ILE A 606 -7.46 3.90 -7.86
N LYS A 607 -6.92 3.83 -9.07
CA LYS A 607 -6.15 4.93 -9.59
C LYS A 607 -7.19 5.78 -10.26
N SER A 608 -7.31 7.03 -9.84
CA SER A 608 -8.10 8.05 -10.48
C SER A 608 -7.22 9.29 -10.55
N ASN A 609 -7.61 10.27 -11.35
CA ASN A 609 -6.82 11.47 -11.58
C ASN A 609 -6.86 12.45 -10.38
N VAL A 610 -7.83 12.19 -9.49
CA VAL A 610 -8.15 12.86 -8.22
C VAL A 610 -7.62 12.05 -7.03
N ILE A 611 -7.38 10.74 -7.24
CA ILE A 611 -7.24 9.74 -6.20
C ILE A 611 -6.11 8.78 -6.53
N GLU A 612 -5.03 8.81 -5.74
CA GLU A 612 -4.17 7.63 -5.60
C GLU A 612 -4.62 6.85 -4.40
N GLY A 613 -5.56 5.91 -4.55
CA GLY A 613 -6.27 5.39 -3.39
C GLY A 613 -6.66 3.92 -3.40
N VAL A 614 -6.96 3.43 -2.20
CA VAL A 614 -7.43 2.07 -1.98
C VAL A 614 -8.95 2.07 -1.92
N SER A 615 -9.60 1.27 -2.76
CA SER A 615 -11.04 1.04 -2.68
C SER A 615 -11.33 -0.19 -1.83
N ILE A 616 -12.29 -0.03 -0.94
CA ILE A 616 -12.85 -1.07 -0.11
C ILE A 616 -14.29 -1.26 -0.57
N ASP A 617 -14.47 -2.16 -1.52
CA ASP A 617 -15.80 -2.57 -1.95
C ASP A 617 -16.52 -3.29 -0.79
N GLY A 618 -17.85 -3.30 -0.77
CA GLY A 618 -18.62 -3.94 0.32
C GLY A 618 -18.22 -5.40 0.60
N THR A 619 -17.77 -6.14 -0.42
CA THR A 619 -17.28 -7.53 -0.28
C THR A 619 -15.89 -7.64 0.36
N ASP A 620 -15.14 -6.53 0.41
CA ASP A 620 -13.83 -6.43 1.03
C ASP A 620 -13.94 -6.02 2.53
N LEU A 621 -15.15 -5.75 3.03
CA LEU A 621 -15.48 -5.51 4.44
C LEU A 621 -16.11 -6.77 5.06
N LYS A 622 -15.55 -7.24 6.18
CA LYS A 622 -16.04 -8.42 6.89
C LYS A 622 -16.20 -8.16 8.38
N TYR A 623 -17.21 -8.80 8.97
CA TYR A 623 -17.44 -8.80 10.41
C TYR A 623 -17.05 -10.18 10.95
N LEU A 624 -15.84 -10.29 11.48
CA LEU A 624 -15.29 -11.58 11.92
C LEU A 624 -15.77 -11.91 13.33
N PRO A 625 -16.29 -13.13 13.58
CA PRO A 625 -16.69 -13.53 14.93
C PRO A 625 -15.54 -13.43 15.91
N ARG A 626 -15.73 -12.70 17.02
CA ARG A 626 -14.66 -12.46 17.99
C ARG A 626 -14.18 -13.77 18.63
N GLU A 627 -15.08 -14.72 18.89
CA GLU A 627 -14.72 -16.05 19.42
C GLU A 627 -13.75 -16.80 18.50
N GLU A 628 -13.95 -16.73 17.17
CA GLU A 628 -13.03 -17.35 16.21
C GLU A 628 -11.68 -16.62 16.18
N CYS A 629 -11.69 -15.28 16.27
CA CYS A 629 -10.47 -14.47 16.32
C CYS A 629 -9.63 -14.70 17.60
N LYS A 630 -10.24 -15.14 18.71
CA LYS A 630 -9.54 -15.51 19.95
C LYS A 630 -8.69 -16.76 19.79
N ASN A 631 -9.01 -17.63 18.83
CA ASN A 631 -8.23 -18.83 18.54
C ASN A 631 -6.92 -18.46 17.82
N PRO A 632 -5.74 -18.60 18.48
CA PRO A 632 -4.48 -18.17 17.89
C PRO A 632 -4.05 -19.03 16.69
N THR A 633 -4.63 -20.21 16.47
CA THR A 633 -4.34 -21.07 15.31
C THR A 633 -5.31 -20.88 14.14
N SER A 634 -6.34 -20.03 14.31
CA SER A 634 -7.37 -19.80 13.30
C SER A 634 -6.79 -19.35 11.97
N LYS A 635 -7.43 -19.79 10.88
CA LYS A 635 -7.15 -19.37 9.50
C LYS A 635 -8.06 -18.24 9.03
N ILE A 636 -8.94 -17.75 9.90
CA ILE A 636 -9.94 -16.74 9.57
C ILE A 636 -9.34 -15.51 8.92
N TRP A 637 -8.17 -15.05 9.36
CA TRP A 637 -7.51 -13.85 8.81
C TRP A 637 -7.20 -13.97 7.32
N LYS A 638 -6.77 -15.16 6.88
CA LYS A 638 -6.40 -15.40 5.49
C LYS A 638 -7.61 -15.74 4.63
N ILE A 639 -8.56 -16.50 5.17
CA ILE A 639 -9.85 -16.76 4.51
C ILE A 639 -10.62 -15.45 4.33
N ALA A 640 -10.69 -14.61 5.36
CA ALA A 640 -11.28 -13.28 5.31
C ALA A 640 -10.55 -12.34 4.33
N MET A 641 -9.25 -12.50 4.13
CA MET A 641 -8.55 -11.74 3.10
C MET A 641 -8.96 -12.17 1.69
N TRP A 642 -9.01 -13.48 1.43
CA TRP A 642 -9.05 -14.00 0.06
C TRP A 642 -10.38 -14.61 -0.38
N GLY A 643 -10.99 -15.45 0.45
CA GLY A 643 -12.25 -16.14 0.16
C GLY A 643 -13.48 -15.42 0.69
N GLY A 644 -14.57 -16.14 0.86
CA GLY A 644 -15.81 -15.70 1.50
C GLY A 644 -16.43 -16.81 2.38
N ASN A 645 -17.75 -16.86 2.48
CA ASN A 645 -18.42 -17.80 3.41
C ASN A 645 -18.35 -19.24 2.89
N GLY A 646 -18.45 -19.44 1.57
CA GLY A 646 -18.29 -20.75 0.94
C GLY A 646 -16.91 -21.35 1.23
N ASP A 647 -15.87 -20.52 1.16
CA ASP A 647 -14.50 -20.94 1.49
C ASP A 647 -14.35 -21.35 2.96
N MET A 648 -14.93 -20.57 3.87
CA MET A 648 -14.88 -20.88 5.30
C MET A 648 -15.52 -22.23 5.60
N LYS A 649 -16.71 -22.51 5.04
CA LYS A 649 -17.40 -23.80 5.18
C LYS A 649 -16.60 -24.95 4.59
N LEU A 650 -16.07 -24.78 3.37
CA LEU A 650 -15.29 -25.82 2.70
C LEU A 650 -13.99 -26.13 3.46
N ILE A 651 -13.27 -25.11 3.93
CA ILE A 651 -12.05 -25.32 4.73
C ILE A 651 -12.38 -26.02 6.06
N HIS A 652 -13.51 -25.73 6.71
CA HIS A 652 -13.94 -26.47 7.91
C HIS A 652 -14.20 -27.95 7.60
N LYS A 653 -14.94 -28.25 6.53
CA LYS A 653 -15.17 -29.62 6.06
C LYS A 653 -13.84 -30.33 5.79
N LEU A 654 -12.93 -29.69 5.06
CA LEU A 654 -11.62 -30.26 4.74
C LEU A 654 -10.74 -30.50 5.97
N ASN A 655 -10.76 -29.60 6.96
CA ASN A 655 -10.00 -29.76 8.20
C ASN A 655 -10.51 -30.90 9.11
N SER A 656 -11.71 -31.43 8.83
CA SER A 656 -12.23 -32.61 9.54
C SER A 656 -11.70 -33.94 8.98
N LEU A 657 -11.06 -33.91 7.80
CA LEU A 657 -10.43 -35.07 7.19
C LEU A 657 -9.05 -35.34 7.81
N ASP A 658 -8.55 -36.55 7.62
CA ASP A 658 -7.16 -36.87 7.93
C ASP A 658 -6.21 -36.00 7.09
N SER A 659 -4.97 -35.88 7.55
CA SER A 659 -3.95 -35.08 6.85
C SER A 659 -3.04 -35.96 5.99
N LEU A 660 -2.41 -35.36 4.98
CA LEU A 660 -1.38 -36.02 4.19
C LEU A 660 -0.22 -36.52 5.08
N GLU A 661 0.06 -35.81 6.18
CA GLU A 661 1.00 -36.25 7.22
C GLU A 661 0.65 -37.64 7.77
N GLN A 662 -0.63 -37.85 8.10
CA GLN A 662 -1.11 -39.10 8.67
C GLN A 662 -1.00 -40.23 7.65
N PHE A 663 -1.46 -40.02 6.42
CA PHE A 663 -1.30 -41.01 5.35
C PHE A 663 0.16 -41.39 5.10
N ILE A 664 1.07 -40.41 5.01
CA ILE A 664 2.51 -40.65 4.86
C ILE A 664 3.04 -41.49 6.03
N SER A 665 2.59 -41.23 7.25
CA SER A 665 3.01 -41.98 8.44
C SER A 665 2.48 -43.42 8.43
N ASP A 666 1.20 -43.61 8.13
CA ASP A 666 0.53 -44.90 8.13
C ASP A 666 1.11 -45.83 7.07
N GLU A 667 1.42 -45.27 5.89
CA GLU A 667 2.06 -45.96 4.78
C GLU A 667 3.60 -45.94 4.83
N LYS A 668 4.19 -45.38 5.91
CA LYS A 668 5.63 -45.40 6.18
C LYS A 668 6.50 -44.81 5.07
N PHE A 669 6.06 -43.72 4.46
CA PHE A 669 6.88 -42.94 3.52
C PHE A 669 8.05 -42.28 4.26
N ASP A 670 9.23 -42.31 3.65
CA ASP A 670 10.34 -41.49 4.10
C ASP A 670 10.13 -40.05 3.57
N ARG A 671 10.37 -39.05 4.42
CA ARG A 671 10.10 -37.64 4.06
C ARG A 671 11.05 -36.66 4.74
N GLY A 672 11.27 -35.52 4.11
CA GLY A 672 11.89 -34.36 4.75
C GLY A 672 12.54 -33.38 3.79
N SER A 673 13.14 -32.33 4.36
CA SER A 673 13.81 -31.29 3.57
C SER A 673 15.23 -31.70 3.17
N GLY A 674 15.68 -31.16 2.05
CA GLY A 674 17.04 -31.37 1.54
C GLY A 674 18.16 -30.70 2.34
N LEU A 675 19.37 -30.73 1.77
CA LEU A 675 20.61 -30.34 2.42
C LEU A 675 20.77 -28.82 2.61
N GLN A 676 21.66 -28.45 3.52
CA GLN A 676 22.13 -27.08 3.69
C GLN A 676 23.65 -27.05 3.57
N TYR A 677 24.15 -26.29 2.60
CA TYR A 677 25.57 -25.98 2.44
C TYR A 677 26.13 -25.21 3.64
N LEU A 678 27.46 -25.22 3.77
CA LEU A 678 28.17 -24.41 4.78
C LEU A 678 27.88 -22.92 4.62
N ASN A 679 27.84 -22.20 5.74
CA ASN A 679 27.78 -20.74 5.79
C ASN A 679 28.55 -20.21 7.02
N ASP A 680 28.68 -18.89 7.14
CA ASP A 680 29.42 -18.24 8.24
C ASP A 680 28.93 -18.61 9.65
N SER A 681 27.67 -19.09 9.76
CA SER A 681 27.08 -19.51 11.03
C SER A 681 27.24 -21.01 11.33
N THR A 682 27.90 -21.76 10.45
CA THR A 682 28.14 -23.19 10.66
C THR A 682 29.18 -23.40 11.75
N LYS A 683 28.76 -23.98 12.87
CA LYS A 683 29.65 -24.39 13.97
C LYS A 683 30.14 -25.83 13.83
N ASN A 684 29.23 -26.74 13.44
CA ASN A 684 29.47 -28.17 13.37
C ASN A 684 29.15 -28.69 11.96
N PRO A 685 30.14 -28.72 11.04
CA PRO A 685 30.01 -29.34 9.74
C PRO A 685 29.75 -30.86 9.85
N LYS A 686 29.03 -31.43 8.90
CA LYS A 686 28.70 -32.85 8.80
C LYS A 686 29.24 -33.41 7.49
N VAL A 687 30.08 -34.44 7.56
CA VAL A 687 30.60 -35.15 6.39
C VAL A 687 29.62 -36.28 6.02
N ASP A 688 29.26 -36.39 4.75
CA ASP A 688 28.44 -37.46 4.19
C ASP A 688 28.80 -37.67 2.70
N THR A 689 29.31 -38.86 2.37
CA THR A 689 29.77 -39.23 1.02
C THR A 689 28.74 -40.01 0.22
N GLU A 690 27.58 -40.33 0.79
CA GLU A 690 26.54 -41.13 0.11
C GLU A 690 25.48 -40.23 -0.56
N ILE A 691 25.58 -38.90 -0.42
CA ILE A 691 24.66 -37.98 -1.10
C ILE A 691 24.91 -38.05 -2.62
N PRO A 692 23.88 -38.26 -3.45
CA PRO A 692 24.04 -38.30 -4.91
C PRO A 692 24.65 -36.99 -5.44
N ASN A 693 25.70 -37.10 -6.26
CA ASN A 693 26.30 -35.94 -6.92
C ASN A 693 25.36 -35.30 -7.95
N ARG A 694 24.43 -36.07 -8.52
CA ARG A 694 23.35 -35.53 -9.35
C ARG A 694 22.46 -34.63 -8.51
N TYR A 695 22.47 -33.34 -8.79
CA TYR A 695 21.79 -32.30 -8.04
C TYR A 695 20.74 -31.57 -8.86
N ILE A 696 19.58 -31.34 -8.26
CA ILE A 696 18.50 -30.56 -8.84
C ILE A 696 18.31 -29.24 -8.08
N ALA A 697 18.45 -28.14 -8.82
CA ALA A 697 18.17 -26.82 -8.27
C ALA A 697 16.64 -26.62 -8.15
N PRO A 698 16.12 -26.00 -7.07
CA PRO A 698 14.67 -25.80 -6.88
C PRO A 698 13.96 -25.10 -8.05
N LYS A 699 14.67 -24.21 -8.76
CA LYS A 699 14.14 -23.49 -9.93
C LYS A 699 13.82 -24.41 -11.12
N ASN A 700 14.45 -25.59 -11.19
CA ASN A 700 14.35 -26.54 -12.28
C ASN A 700 13.29 -27.63 -12.04
N ILE A 701 12.76 -27.75 -10.81
CA ILE A 701 11.61 -28.61 -10.51
C ILE A 701 10.37 -27.96 -11.13
N ARG A 702 9.68 -28.65 -12.04
CA ARG A 702 8.41 -28.18 -12.63
C ARG A 702 7.26 -29.07 -12.17
N ARG A 703 6.07 -28.82 -12.70
CA ARG A 703 4.92 -29.69 -12.44
C ARG A 703 5.16 -30.98 -13.19
N TYR A 704 4.94 -32.10 -12.50
CA TYR A 704 5.05 -33.47 -12.99
C TYR A 704 6.48 -33.96 -13.29
N ALA A 705 7.35 -33.14 -13.90
CA ALA A 705 8.73 -33.52 -14.21
C ALA A 705 9.77 -32.44 -13.86
N SER A 706 10.99 -32.85 -13.53
CA SER A 706 12.18 -31.97 -13.39
C SER A 706 13.11 -32.06 -14.59
N TYR A 707 13.90 -31.01 -14.82
CA TYR A 707 14.88 -30.95 -15.91
C TYR A 707 16.20 -30.35 -15.46
N SER A 708 17.21 -30.38 -16.34
CA SER A 708 18.46 -29.63 -16.16
C SER A 708 19.15 -29.94 -14.81
N PHE A 709 19.37 -31.23 -14.54
CA PHE A 709 20.19 -31.70 -13.44
C PHE A 709 21.65 -31.28 -13.65
N SER A 710 22.39 -31.10 -12.56
CA SER A 710 23.76 -30.62 -12.54
C SER A 710 24.55 -31.33 -11.45
N ASP A 711 25.85 -31.10 -11.34
CA ASP A 711 26.63 -31.60 -10.20
C ASP A 711 26.33 -30.82 -8.92
N LEU A 712 26.51 -31.45 -7.76
CA LEU A 712 26.21 -30.91 -6.44
C LEU A 712 26.90 -29.57 -6.14
N ASN A 713 28.10 -29.39 -6.69
CA ASN A 713 28.88 -28.15 -6.59
C ASN A 713 28.19 -26.95 -7.27
N SER A 714 27.34 -27.20 -8.26
CA SER A 714 26.56 -26.17 -8.95
C SER A 714 25.52 -25.50 -8.05
N GLY A 715 25.14 -26.13 -6.93
CA GLY A 715 24.25 -25.55 -5.94
C GLY A 715 24.89 -24.51 -5.02
N LEU A 716 26.22 -24.35 -5.05
CA LEU A 716 26.92 -23.33 -4.26
C LEU A 716 26.70 -21.91 -4.80
N SER A 717 26.30 -21.00 -3.91
CA SER A 717 26.38 -19.56 -4.20
C SER A 717 27.83 -19.09 -4.23
N LEU A 718 28.11 -17.93 -4.85
CA LEU A 718 29.45 -17.33 -4.89
C LEU A 718 30.09 -17.26 -3.49
N LYS A 719 29.34 -16.72 -2.51
CA LYS A 719 29.78 -16.67 -1.11
C LYS A 719 30.02 -18.06 -0.51
N SER A 720 29.19 -19.04 -0.85
CA SER A 720 29.40 -20.40 -0.34
C SER A 720 30.69 -21.00 -0.91
N LYS A 721 31.01 -20.74 -2.20
CA LYS A 721 32.26 -21.23 -2.81
C LYS A 721 33.50 -20.73 -2.06
N GLU A 722 33.52 -19.48 -1.62
CA GLU A 722 34.63 -18.95 -0.79
C GLU A 722 34.77 -19.69 0.55
N ILE A 723 33.64 -19.99 1.19
CA ILE A 723 33.62 -20.73 2.47
C ILE A 723 34.14 -22.16 2.28
N TYR A 724 33.74 -22.83 1.20
CA TYR A 724 34.22 -24.17 0.88
C TYR A 724 35.69 -24.20 0.43
N ALA A 725 36.12 -23.24 -0.39
CA ALA A 725 37.52 -23.07 -0.77
C ALA A 725 38.42 -22.91 0.47
N LYS A 726 38.00 -22.06 1.42
CA LYS A 726 38.66 -21.91 2.72
C LYS A 726 38.63 -23.19 3.55
N HIS A 727 37.51 -23.92 3.56
CA HIS A 727 37.36 -25.16 4.31
C HIS A 727 38.32 -26.26 3.82
N TYR A 728 38.45 -26.42 2.50
CA TYR A 728 39.33 -27.42 1.88
C TYR A 728 40.78 -26.94 1.69
N GLY A 729 41.07 -25.66 1.90
CA GLY A 729 42.41 -25.09 1.69
C GLY A 729 42.81 -24.99 0.21
N VAL A 730 41.84 -24.80 -0.68
CA VAL A 730 42.02 -24.75 -2.15
C VAL A 730 41.51 -23.44 -2.74
N SER A 731 41.79 -23.18 -4.01
CA SER A 731 41.19 -22.06 -4.73
C SER A 731 39.71 -22.34 -5.07
N VAL A 732 38.94 -21.31 -5.39
CA VAL A 732 37.51 -21.44 -5.72
C VAL A 732 37.27 -22.30 -6.97
N SER A 733 38.22 -22.36 -7.92
CA SER A 733 38.11 -23.21 -9.11
C SER A 733 38.39 -24.69 -8.83
N ASP A 734 39.05 -24.99 -7.72
CA ASP A 734 39.61 -26.33 -7.44
C ASP A 734 38.85 -27.03 -6.30
N ILE A 735 37.64 -26.56 -5.98
CA ILE A 735 36.79 -27.16 -4.94
C ILE A 735 36.42 -28.58 -5.37
N PRO A 736 36.76 -29.62 -4.58
CA PRO A 736 36.40 -31.01 -4.89
C PRO A 736 34.88 -31.22 -4.79
N THR A 737 34.40 -32.39 -5.21
CA THR A 737 33.00 -32.77 -4.99
C THR A 737 32.64 -32.61 -3.51
N ILE A 738 31.56 -31.88 -3.22
CA ILE A 738 31.20 -31.55 -1.85
C ILE A 738 30.73 -32.80 -1.10
N ASP A 739 31.36 -33.07 0.04
CA ASP A 739 30.96 -34.10 0.99
C ASP A 739 30.61 -33.52 2.37
N VAL A 740 30.83 -32.23 2.61
CA VAL A 740 30.59 -31.57 3.90
C VAL A 740 29.43 -30.58 3.85
N PHE A 741 28.54 -30.65 4.84
CA PHE A 741 27.30 -29.89 4.89
C PHE A 741 27.06 -29.28 6.27
N ARG A 742 26.32 -28.17 6.32
CA ARG A 742 25.77 -27.67 7.59
C ARG A 742 24.70 -28.62 8.11
N ARG A 743 23.84 -29.13 7.21
CA ARG A 743 22.83 -30.15 7.48
C ARG A 743 22.68 -31.05 6.26
N VAL A 744 22.66 -32.37 6.48
CA VAL A 744 22.47 -33.36 5.42
C VAL A 744 21.01 -33.47 4.98
N GLY A 745 20.04 -33.15 5.85
CA GLY A 745 18.62 -33.30 5.53
C GLY A 745 18.12 -34.74 5.65
N ALA A 746 17.00 -35.07 5.00
CA ALA A 746 16.40 -36.40 5.02
C ALA A 746 17.03 -37.32 3.97
N LYS A 747 18.16 -37.95 4.31
CA LYS A 747 19.02 -38.70 3.38
C LYS A 747 18.30 -39.70 2.46
N LYS A 748 17.37 -40.47 3.01
CA LYS A 748 16.62 -41.48 2.23
C LYS A 748 15.80 -40.89 1.07
N THR A 749 15.41 -39.62 1.19
CA THR A 749 14.60 -38.94 0.17
C THR A 749 15.38 -38.51 -1.07
N TYR A 750 16.71 -38.69 -1.07
CA TYR A 750 17.55 -38.47 -2.26
C TYR A 750 17.57 -39.66 -3.22
N PHE A 751 17.12 -40.83 -2.76
CA PHE A 751 17.16 -42.06 -3.53
C PHE A 751 15.80 -42.34 -4.16
N ALA A 752 15.80 -42.81 -5.39
CA ALA A 752 14.59 -43.11 -6.14
C ALA A 752 13.92 -44.42 -5.69
N PRO A 753 12.59 -44.55 -5.91
CA PRO A 753 11.71 -43.53 -6.47
C PRO A 753 11.26 -42.50 -5.41
N HIS A 754 11.12 -41.23 -5.82
CA HIS A 754 10.73 -40.14 -4.92
C HIS A 754 9.96 -39.01 -5.62
N ILE A 755 9.31 -38.17 -4.81
CA ILE A 755 8.67 -36.92 -5.23
C ILE A 755 9.51 -35.75 -4.73
N LEU A 756 9.69 -34.75 -5.58
CA LEU A 756 10.28 -33.47 -5.24
C LEU A 756 9.23 -32.37 -5.24
N ILE A 757 9.07 -31.68 -4.11
CA ILE A 757 8.10 -30.58 -3.96
C ILE A 757 8.87 -29.33 -3.57
N LYS A 758 8.92 -28.33 -4.45
CA LYS A 758 9.69 -27.11 -4.16
C LYS A 758 8.91 -26.10 -3.32
N GLU A 759 9.63 -25.37 -2.47
CA GLU A 759 9.09 -24.33 -1.59
C GLU A 759 8.54 -23.13 -2.38
N GLY A 760 9.22 -22.70 -3.45
CA GLY A 760 8.79 -21.57 -4.28
C GLY A 760 7.82 -21.98 -5.39
N LEU A 761 6.91 -21.09 -5.79
CA LEU A 761 5.98 -21.37 -6.89
C LEU A 761 6.63 -21.16 -8.28
N SER A 762 6.02 -21.69 -9.33
CA SER A 762 6.31 -21.27 -10.72
C SER A 762 5.05 -20.85 -11.42
N ASN A 763 5.05 -19.63 -11.97
CA ASN A 763 3.88 -19.02 -12.58
C ASN A 763 2.64 -19.12 -11.69
N TRP A 764 2.81 -18.92 -10.36
CA TRP A 764 1.74 -19.08 -9.37
C TRP A 764 1.08 -20.46 -9.37
N LYS A 765 1.85 -21.52 -9.64
CA LYS A 765 1.44 -22.91 -9.43
C LYS A 765 2.40 -23.61 -8.49
N ILE A 766 1.86 -24.51 -7.67
CA ILE A 766 2.64 -25.50 -6.91
C ILE A 766 3.34 -26.42 -7.91
N CYS A 767 4.56 -26.87 -7.58
CA CYS A 767 5.31 -27.80 -8.41
C CYS A 767 5.79 -28.97 -7.56
N ALA A 768 5.16 -30.12 -7.81
CA ALA A 768 5.67 -31.42 -7.45
C ALA A 768 6.05 -32.20 -8.72
N SER A 769 7.15 -32.95 -8.68
CA SER A 769 7.56 -33.86 -9.75
C SER A 769 7.90 -35.24 -9.19
N TYR A 770 7.65 -36.28 -9.98
CA TYR A 770 8.10 -37.63 -9.67
C TYR A 770 9.45 -37.87 -10.35
N GLU A 771 10.39 -38.46 -9.61
CA GLU A 771 11.72 -38.80 -10.11
C GLU A 771 11.99 -40.29 -9.90
N ASN A 772 12.53 -40.91 -10.95
CA ASN A 772 12.89 -42.33 -10.97
C ASN A 772 14.41 -42.56 -10.89
N GLU A 773 15.18 -41.51 -10.65
CA GLU A 773 16.64 -41.56 -10.51
C GLU A 773 17.07 -40.83 -9.24
N ASP A 774 18.17 -41.27 -8.64
CA ASP A 774 18.73 -40.67 -7.43
C ASP A 774 19.18 -39.23 -7.70
N CYS A 775 18.76 -38.30 -6.84
CA CYS A 775 19.22 -36.93 -6.92
C CYS A 775 19.20 -36.23 -5.56
N SER A 776 20.15 -35.32 -5.37
CA SER A 776 20.22 -34.45 -4.21
C SER A 776 19.59 -33.09 -4.49
N PHE A 777 19.09 -32.46 -3.42
CA PHE A 777 18.43 -31.16 -3.47
C PHE A 777 18.63 -30.43 -2.16
N ASN A 778 18.54 -29.10 -2.19
CA ASN A 778 18.71 -28.29 -1.00
C ASN A 778 17.43 -28.16 -0.16
N SER A 779 17.54 -27.55 1.01
CA SER A 779 16.42 -27.39 1.97
C SER A 779 15.21 -26.58 1.49
N LYS A 780 15.23 -26.03 0.27
CA LYS A 780 14.07 -25.43 -0.42
C LYS A 780 13.23 -26.46 -1.17
N VAL A 781 13.57 -27.73 -1.08
CA VAL A 781 12.83 -28.85 -1.66
C VAL A 781 12.49 -29.83 -0.55
N LEU A 782 11.25 -30.30 -0.60
CA LEU A 782 10.73 -31.38 0.21
C LEU A 782 10.78 -32.66 -0.63
N GLY A 783 11.51 -33.65 -0.12
CA GLY A 783 11.54 -35.00 -0.67
C GLY A 783 10.54 -35.91 0.05
N VAL A 784 9.91 -36.79 -0.71
CA VAL A 784 9.05 -37.88 -0.22
C VAL A 784 9.38 -39.14 -1.01
N SER A 785 9.82 -40.21 -0.37
CA SER A 785 10.23 -41.47 -1.02
C SER A 785 9.49 -42.67 -0.45
N HIS A 786 9.21 -43.65 -1.30
CA HIS A 786 8.52 -44.89 -0.96
C HIS A 786 8.76 -45.93 -2.05
N SER A 787 8.71 -47.23 -1.72
CA SER A 787 9.00 -48.29 -2.70
C SER A 787 7.93 -48.44 -3.80
N ASP A 788 6.70 -48.00 -3.53
CA ASP A 788 5.59 -48.03 -4.49
C ASP A 788 5.57 -46.74 -5.34
N ALA A 789 6.02 -46.86 -6.59
CA ALA A 789 6.05 -45.77 -7.56
C ALA A 789 4.65 -45.24 -7.93
N ASN A 790 3.61 -46.09 -7.92
CA ASN A 790 2.26 -45.66 -8.29
C ASN A 790 1.67 -44.75 -7.21
N LEU A 791 1.91 -45.04 -5.93
CA LEU A 791 1.52 -44.11 -4.86
C LEU A 791 2.21 -42.75 -5.02
N LEU A 792 3.50 -42.75 -5.38
CA LEU A 792 4.25 -41.49 -5.58
C LEU A 792 3.74 -40.68 -6.78
N LYS A 793 3.43 -41.34 -7.90
CA LYS A 793 2.81 -40.69 -9.08
C LYS A 793 1.43 -40.12 -8.76
N GLY A 794 0.58 -40.90 -8.09
CA GLY A 794 -0.75 -40.46 -7.66
C GLY A 794 -0.69 -39.26 -6.71
N LEU A 795 0.24 -39.28 -5.74
CA LEU A 795 0.49 -38.15 -4.85
C LEU A 795 1.01 -36.92 -5.60
N THR A 796 1.83 -37.11 -6.64
CA THR A 796 2.30 -36.01 -7.50
C THR A 796 1.13 -35.31 -8.20
N CYS A 797 0.14 -36.08 -8.69
CA CYS A 797 -1.11 -35.51 -9.23
C CYS A 797 -1.89 -34.75 -8.16
N PHE A 798 -2.09 -35.34 -6.97
CA PHE A 798 -2.82 -34.70 -5.89
C PHE A 798 -2.19 -33.38 -5.44
N ILE A 799 -0.87 -33.34 -5.18
CA ILE A 799 -0.17 -32.14 -4.71
C ILE A 799 -0.20 -31.02 -5.76
N ASN A 800 -0.22 -31.37 -7.05
CA ASN A 800 -0.32 -30.41 -8.13
C ASN A 800 -1.78 -29.95 -8.39
N SER A 801 -2.80 -30.57 -7.81
CA SER A 801 -4.22 -30.28 -8.07
C SER A 801 -4.66 -28.86 -7.65
N LYS A 802 -5.80 -28.42 -8.21
CA LYS A 802 -6.50 -27.20 -7.78
C LYS A 802 -6.88 -27.25 -6.30
N LEU A 803 -7.33 -28.40 -5.78
CA LEU A 803 -7.69 -28.56 -4.37
C LEU A 803 -6.50 -28.30 -3.45
N ALA A 804 -5.35 -28.92 -3.75
CA ALA A 804 -4.14 -28.72 -2.96
C ALA A 804 -3.67 -27.26 -3.02
N TYR A 805 -3.74 -26.65 -4.21
CA TYR A 805 -3.38 -25.25 -4.37
C TYR A 805 -4.30 -24.30 -3.58
N TYR A 806 -5.61 -24.49 -3.71
CA TYR A 806 -6.65 -23.79 -2.98
C TYR A 806 -6.44 -23.85 -1.46
N TYR A 807 -6.30 -25.06 -0.92
CA TYR A 807 -6.15 -25.27 0.52
C TYR A 807 -4.86 -24.64 1.04
N LEU A 808 -3.72 -24.91 0.40
CA LEU A 808 -2.43 -24.36 0.82
C LEU A 808 -2.41 -22.84 0.68
N PHE A 809 -3.08 -22.28 -0.34
CA PHE A 809 -3.23 -20.85 -0.46
C PHE A 809 -3.98 -20.27 0.74
N LEU A 810 -5.11 -20.84 1.17
CA LEU A 810 -5.90 -20.29 2.28
C LEU A 810 -5.34 -20.61 3.68
N CYS A 811 -4.54 -21.67 3.84
CA CYS A 811 -4.13 -22.16 5.16
C CYS A 811 -2.64 -21.94 5.51
N SER A 812 -1.78 -21.70 4.51
CA SER A 812 -0.33 -21.49 4.73
C SER A 812 -0.01 -20.07 5.20
N ALA A 813 1.15 -19.85 5.81
CA ALA A 813 1.49 -18.55 6.39
C ALA A 813 1.85 -17.48 5.35
N SER A 814 2.57 -17.86 4.28
CA SER A 814 3.33 -16.92 3.44
C SER A 814 2.68 -16.55 2.10
N ILE A 815 2.22 -17.54 1.33
CA ILE A 815 1.59 -17.31 0.01
C ILE A 815 0.43 -16.31 0.08
N GLY A 816 0.34 -15.38 -0.86
CA GLY A 816 -0.70 -14.33 -0.86
C GLY A 816 -0.61 -13.33 0.29
N ILE A 817 0.48 -13.34 1.08
CA ILE A 817 0.75 -12.38 2.15
C ILE A 817 2.19 -11.86 2.01
N GLU A 818 3.19 -12.68 2.32
CA GLU A 818 4.60 -12.26 2.47
C GLU A 818 5.55 -12.86 1.42
N ARG A 819 5.33 -14.02 0.83
CA ARG A 819 6.16 -14.54 -0.29
C ARG A 819 5.41 -15.61 -1.04
N GLU A 820 5.68 -15.73 -2.33
CA GLU A 820 5.15 -16.74 -3.25
C GLU A 820 5.80 -18.11 -2.97
N GLU A 821 5.66 -18.57 -1.73
CA GLU A 821 6.27 -19.78 -1.20
C GLU A 821 5.32 -20.51 -0.24
N ILE A 822 5.46 -21.83 -0.20
CA ILE A 822 4.78 -22.74 0.71
C ILE A 822 5.87 -23.48 1.46
N LYS A 823 5.91 -23.37 2.78
CA LYS A 823 6.96 -24.03 3.56
C LYS A 823 6.78 -25.55 3.48
N PRO A 824 7.86 -26.34 3.39
CA PRO A 824 7.78 -27.79 3.31
C PRO A 824 6.83 -28.42 4.34
N ASN A 825 6.87 -27.97 5.58
CA ASN A 825 6.03 -28.49 6.67
C ASN A 825 4.54 -28.11 6.56
N GLU A 826 4.17 -27.16 5.69
CA GLU A 826 2.78 -26.79 5.43
C GLU A 826 2.12 -27.75 4.44
N VAL A 827 2.89 -28.37 3.53
CA VAL A 827 2.39 -29.36 2.56
C VAL A 827 1.80 -30.59 3.26
N TYR A 828 2.40 -31.01 4.38
CA TYR A 828 1.91 -32.14 5.17
C TYR A 828 0.51 -31.91 5.76
N LYS A 829 0.07 -30.65 5.88
CA LYS A 829 -1.24 -30.30 6.42
C LYS A 829 -2.36 -30.38 5.39
N LEU A 830 -2.05 -30.74 4.14
CA LEU A 830 -3.07 -30.96 3.12
C LEU A 830 -4.11 -31.97 3.64
N PRO A 831 -5.42 -31.69 3.48
CA PRO A 831 -6.47 -32.63 3.80
C PRO A 831 -6.39 -33.82 2.82
N PHE A 832 -6.55 -35.03 3.32
CA PHE A 832 -6.30 -36.25 2.54
C PHE A 832 -7.35 -37.32 2.82
N SER A 833 -8.02 -37.78 1.77
CA SER A 833 -9.05 -38.83 1.84
C SER A 833 -8.96 -39.82 0.67
N LEU A 834 -7.84 -39.85 -0.05
CA LEU A 834 -7.66 -40.74 -1.20
C LEU A 834 -7.23 -42.14 -0.74
N SER A 835 -7.96 -43.17 -1.19
CA SER A 835 -7.53 -44.56 -1.02
C SER A 835 -6.33 -44.88 -1.93
N LYS A 836 -5.66 -46.01 -1.70
CA LYS A 836 -4.62 -46.51 -2.61
C LYS A 836 -5.13 -46.72 -4.03
N GLU A 837 -6.34 -47.24 -4.18
CA GLU A 837 -6.98 -47.42 -5.49
C GLU A 837 -7.15 -46.09 -6.21
N ASN A 838 -7.56 -45.03 -5.49
CA ASN A 838 -7.67 -43.70 -6.06
C ASN A 838 -6.31 -43.15 -6.51
N LEU A 839 -5.26 -43.37 -5.72
CA LEU A 839 -3.90 -42.97 -6.07
C LEU A 839 -3.36 -43.76 -7.27
N TYR A 840 -3.66 -45.05 -7.38
CA TYR A 840 -3.29 -45.87 -8.54
C TYR A 840 -3.99 -45.40 -9.81
N HIS A 841 -5.27 -45.04 -9.74
CA HIS A 841 -5.95 -44.44 -10.89
C HIS A 841 -5.33 -43.11 -11.31
N LEU A 842 -4.97 -42.25 -10.34
CA LEU A 842 -4.22 -41.02 -10.62
C LEU A 842 -2.84 -41.31 -11.23
N ALA A 843 -2.18 -42.40 -10.84
CA ALA A 843 -0.91 -42.83 -11.43
C ALA A 843 -1.08 -43.25 -12.90
N GLU A 844 -2.16 -43.94 -13.26
CA GLU A 844 -2.48 -44.26 -14.66
C GLU A 844 -2.72 -42.99 -15.49
N MET A 845 -3.39 -41.98 -14.93
CA MET A 845 -3.56 -40.67 -15.57
C MET A 845 -2.21 -39.95 -15.75
N TYR A 846 -1.35 -40.00 -14.74
CA TYR A 846 0.01 -39.48 -14.80
C TYR A 846 0.81 -40.15 -15.93
N ASP A 847 0.80 -41.47 -16.00
CA ASP A 847 1.58 -42.23 -16.98
C ASP A 847 1.10 -41.95 -18.40
N ARG A 848 -0.22 -41.87 -18.63
CA ARG A 848 -0.77 -41.44 -19.93
C ARG A 848 -0.26 -40.05 -20.33
N MET A 849 -0.39 -39.09 -19.41
CA MET A 849 0.05 -37.71 -19.63
C MET A 849 1.55 -37.61 -19.96
N CYS A 850 2.40 -38.40 -19.29
CA CYS A 850 3.85 -38.41 -19.53
C CYS A 850 4.25 -39.25 -20.76
N SER A 851 3.46 -40.25 -21.17
CA SER A 851 3.72 -41.07 -22.36
C SER A 851 3.40 -40.36 -23.68
N GLU A 852 2.47 -39.40 -23.67
CA GLU A 852 1.98 -38.71 -24.88
C GLU A 852 2.83 -37.50 -25.31
N SER A 853 3.94 -37.15 -24.64
CA SER A 853 4.74 -35.96 -25.01
C SER A 853 6.20 -35.92 -24.54
N GLU A 854 7.07 -35.31 -25.37
CA GLU A 854 8.31 -34.67 -24.89
C GLU A 854 7.89 -33.51 -23.95
N ILE A 855 8.06 -33.74 -22.65
CA ILE A 855 7.47 -33.01 -21.52
C ILE A 855 7.87 -31.50 -21.47
N LEU A 856 8.72 -31.03 -22.39
CA LEU A 856 9.24 -29.66 -22.44
C LEU A 856 8.34 -28.65 -23.19
N ASN A 857 7.44 -29.08 -24.08
CA ASN A 857 6.68 -28.17 -24.97
C ASN A 857 5.14 -28.20 -24.86
N ASN A 858 4.55 -29.08 -24.05
CA ASN A 858 3.09 -29.27 -24.04
C ASN A 858 2.36 -28.59 -22.87
N ASN A 859 1.14 -28.15 -23.16
CA ASN A 859 0.19 -27.55 -22.22
C ASN A 859 -0.71 -28.64 -21.61
N PHE A 860 -0.43 -29.08 -20.38
CA PHE A 860 -1.19 -30.13 -19.67
C PHE A 860 -2.60 -29.72 -19.20
N LYS A 861 -3.19 -28.66 -19.75
CA LYS A 861 -4.41 -28.06 -19.19
C LYS A 861 -5.60 -29.02 -19.16
N GLU A 862 -5.78 -29.85 -20.19
CA GLU A 862 -6.90 -30.80 -20.25
C GLU A 862 -6.70 -31.99 -19.31
N GLN A 863 -5.48 -32.52 -19.25
CA GLN A 863 -5.11 -33.58 -18.32
C GLN A 863 -5.22 -33.12 -16.86
N GLU A 864 -4.76 -31.90 -16.56
CA GLU A 864 -4.93 -31.26 -15.24
C GLU A 864 -6.42 -31.17 -14.86
N LYS A 865 -7.28 -30.78 -15.81
CA LYS A 865 -8.72 -30.71 -15.60
C LYS A 865 -9.34 -32.07 -15.26
N GLN A 866 -8.97 -33.12 -15.98
CA GLN A 866 -9.46 -34.49 -15.70
C GLN A 866 -9.00 -34.98 -14.32
N ILE A 867 -7.74 -34.69 -13.96
CA ILE A 867 -7.20 -35.01 -12.62
C ILE A 867 -8.00 -34.29 -11.53
N ASP A 868 -8.27 -32.99 -11.70
CA ASP A 868 -9.03 -32.19 -10.73
C ASP A 868 -10.47 -32.71 -10.59
N GLU A 869 -11.15 -33.02 -11.70
CA GLU A 869 -12.51 -33.60 -11.69
C GLU A 869 -12.57 -34.92 -10.93
N TYR A 870 -11.58 -35.80 -11.13
CA TYR A 870 -11.48 -37.06 -10.41
C TYR A 870 -11.23 -36.85 -8.90
N ILE A 871 -10.33 -35.93 -8.54
CA ILE A 871 -10.04 -35.59 -7.14
C ILE A 871 -11.29 -35.03 -6.46
N PHE A 872 -12.01 -34.10 -7.08
CA PHE A 872 -13.24 -33.54 -6.52
C PHE A 872 -14.30 -34.62 -6.26
N LYS A 873 -14.43 -35.59 -7.18
CA LYS A 873 -15.30 -36.75 -6.98
C LYS A 873 -14.87 -37.58 -5.77
N CYS A 874 -13.57 -37.85 -5.61
CA CYS A 874 -13.05 -38.63 -4.48
C CYS A 874 -13.27 -37.95 -3.12
N PHE A 875 -13.29 -36.61 -3.09
CA PHE A 875 -13.57 -35.82 -1.89
C PHE A 875 -15.07 -35.58 -1.66
N ASN A 876 -15.95 -36.16 -2.48
CA ASN A 876 -17.40 -35.97 -2.45
C ASN A 876 -17.78 -34.48 -2.44
N PHE A 877 -17.17 -33.71 -3.35
CA PHE A 877 -17.54 -32.31 -3.54
C PHE A 877 -18.88 -32.19 -4.27
N SER A 878 -19.73 -31.33 -3.75
CA SER A 878 -20.91 -30.84 -4.46
C SER A 878 -20.50 -29.95 -5.64
N LYS A 879 -21.44 -29.69 -6.55
CA LYS A 879 -21.22 -28.76 -7.66
C LYS A 879 -20.83 -27.36 -7.17
N ASP A 880 -21.39 -26.92 -6.04
CA ASP A 880 -21.10 -25.61 -5.46
C ASP A 880 -19.71 -25.56 -4.84
N GLU A 881 -19.26 -26.63 -4.19
CA GLU A 881 -17.88 -26.73 -3.67
C GLU A 881 -16.84 -26.72 -4.79
N ASN A 882 -17.12 -27.39 -5.92
CA ASN A 882 -16.27 -27.30 -7.12
C ASN A 882 -16.17 -25.86 -7.62
N LEU A 883 -17.32 -25.16 -7.73
CA LEU A 883 -17.36 -23.76 -8.15
C LEU A 883 -16.58 -22.84 -7.19
N VAL A 884 -16.59 -23.09 -5.88
CA VAL A 884 -15.80 -22.32 -4.91
C VAL A 884 -14.30 -22.46 -5.21
N VAL A 885 -13.82 -23.70 -5.39
CA VAL A 885 -12.40 -23.95 -5.69
C VAL A 885 -11.99 -23.38 -7.04
N ASP A 886 -12.81 -23.60 -8.08
CA ASP A 886 -12.53 -23.11 -9.43
C ASP A 886 -12.52 -21.59 -9.49
N ASN A 887 -13.54 -20.92 -8.93
CA ASN A 887 -13.59 -19.46 -8.92
C ASN A 887 -12.44 -18.85 -8.10
N PHE A 888 -12.02 -19.49 -7.01
CA PHE A 888 -10.86 -19.04 -6.25
C PHE A 888 -9.59 -19.02 -7.12
N VAL A 889 -9.32 -20.12 -7.84
CA VAL A 889 -8.12 -20.24 -8.69
C VAL A 889 -8.21 -19.34 -9.93
N GLU A 890 -9.40 -19.13 -10.49
CA GLU A 890 -9.59 -18.39 -11.74
C GLU A 890 -9.82 -16.88 -11.58
N PHE A 891 -10.37 -16.43 -10.46
CA PHE A 891 -10.69 -15.02 -10.22
C PHE A 891 -9.98 -14.42 -9.00
N THR A 892 -9.79 -15.19 -7.92
CA THR A 892 -9.14 -14.64 -6.71
C THR A 892 -7.62 -14.58 -6.84
N ILE A 893 -6.98 -15.69 -7.19
CA ILE A 893 -5.51 -15.76 -7.35
C ILE A 893 -5.00 -14.78 -8.40
N PRO A 894 -5.67 -14.60 -9.56
CA PRO A 894 -5.18 -13.67 -10.58
C PRO A 894 -5.18 -12.19 -10.18
N LEU A 895 -5.83 -11.80 -9.08
CA LEU A 895 -5.69 -10.47 -8.49
C LEU A 895 -4.24 -10.16 -8.06
N LEU A 896 -3.45 -11.19 -7.73
CA LEU A 896 -2.06 -11.05 -7.29
C LEU A 896 -1.04 -11.14 -8.43
N ILE A 897 -1.47 -11.42 -9.66
CA ILE A 897 -0.58 -11.69 -10.80
C ILE A 897 -0.80 -10.65 -11.90
N LYS A 898 0.03 -10.63 -12.95
CA LYS A 898 -0.11 -9.73 -14.12
C LYS A 898 -1.46 -9.83 -14.87
N ARG A 899 -2.40 -10.67 -14.42
CA ARG A 899 -3.75 -10.84 -14.97
C ARG A 899 -4.84 -10.15 -14.16
N TYR A 900 -4.51 -9.34 -13.14
CA TYR A 900 -5.50 -8.58 -12.36
C TYR A 900 -6.45 -7.75 -13.25
N GLN A 901 -5.98 -7.24 -14.40
CA GLN A 901 -6.79 -6.49 -15.38
C GLN A 901 -7.96 -7.30 -15.95
N TYR A 902 -7.83 -8.63 -16.04
CA TYR A 902 -8.93 -9.48 -16.46
C TYR A 902 -10.02 -9.54 -15.39
N VAL A 903 -9.62 -9.63 -14.11
CA VAL A 903 -10.54 -9.77 -12.97
C VAL A 903 -11.23 -8.45 -12.62
N LEU A 904 -10.47 -7.35 -12.66
CA LEU A 904 -10.95 -5.98 -12.43
C LEU A 904 -11.52 -5.33 -13.70
N GLY A 905 -11.47 -6.03 -14.83
CA GLY A 905 -12.02 -5.58 -16.09
C GLY A 905 -13.54 -5.77 -16.14
N PRO A 906 -14.21 -5.10 -17.10
CA PRO A 906 -15.65 -5.16 -17.28
C PRO A 906 -16.15 -6.60 -17.51
N THR A 907 -17.34 -6.87 -16.98
CA THR A 907 -18.05 -8.13 -17.17
C THR A 907 -18.68 -8.19 -18.57
N ASN A 908 -19.13 -9.36 -18.99
CA ASN A 908 -19.89 -9.53 -20.23
C ASN A 908 -21.26 -10.17 -19.99
N LEU A 909 -22.13 -10.08 -20.99
CA LEU A 909 -23.52 -10.55 -20.88
C LEU A 909 -23.64 -12.03 -20.51
N LYS A 910 -22.71 -12.89 -20.97
CA LYS A 910 -22.70 -14.31 -20.62
C LYS A 910 -22.39 -14.51 -19.14
N GLU A 911 -21.38 -13.81 -18.61
CA GLU A 911 -21.02 -13.87 -17.19
C GLU A 911 -22.20 -13.43 -16.30
N ILE A 912 -22.93 -12.37 -16.69
CA ILE A 912 -24.13 -11.92 -15.98
C ILE A 912 -25.27 -12.94 -16.08
N GLN A 913 -25.45 -13.56 -17.24
CA GLN A 913 -26.47 -14.60 -17.42
C GLN A 913 -26.16 -15.81 -16.53
N ASP A 914 -24.91 -16.27 -16.50
CA ASP A 914 -24.47 -17.40 -15.67
C ASP A 914 -24.63 -17.08 -14.17
N TYR A 915 -24.36 -15.83 -13.77
CA TYR A 915 -24.63 -15.31 -12.42
C TYR A 915 -26.13 -15.33 -12.11
N ALA A 916 -26.98 -14.76 -12.98
CA ALA A 916 -28.42 -14.63 -12.77
C ALA A 916 -29.12 -15.99 -12.66
N VAL A 917 -28.73 -16.96 -13.50
CA VAL A 917 -29.19 -18.34 -13.41
C VAL A 917 -28.87 -18.91 -12.03
N LYS A 918 -27.64 -18.70 -11.55
CA LYS A 918 -27.19 -19.27 -10.28
C LYS A 918 -27.87 -18.64 -9.07
N VAL A 919 -28.13 -17.33 -9.09
CA VAL A 919 -28.93 -16.63 -8.06
C VAL A 919 -30.34 -17.23 -7.99
N SER A 920 -31.02 -17.33 -9.14
CA SER A 920 -32.39 -17.87 -9.22
C SER A 920 -32.45 -19.31 -8.71
N GLN A 921 -31.52 -20.17 -9.14
CA GLN A 921 -31.42 -21.55 -8.67
C GLN A 921 -31.28 -21.62 -7.14
N HIS A 922 -30.35 -20.86 -6.55
CA HIS A 922 -30.07 -20.93 -5.12
C HIS A 922 -31.24 -20.40 -4.27
N LEU A 923 -31.90 -19.34 -4.72
CA LEU A 923 -33.10 -18.82 -4.06
C LEU A 923 -34.29 -19.80 -4.19
N ASN A 924 -34.49 -20.40 -5.37
CA ASN A 924 -35.56 -21.37 -5.58
C ASN A 924 -35.34 -22.65 -4.77
N ASP A 925 -34.09 -23.09 -4.60
CA ASP A 925 -33.75 -24.21 -3.72
C ASP A 925 -34.15 -23.94 -2.26
N PHE A 926 -34.01 -22.69 -1.79
CA PHE A 926 -34.49 -22.27 -0.47
C PHE A 926 -36.03 -22.16 -0.40
N LEU A 927 -36.67 -21.68 -1.47
CA LEU A 927 -38.12 -21.49 -1.55
C LEU A 927 -38.90 -22.76 -1.93
N GLN A 928 -38.25 -23.92 -1.98
CA GLN A 928 -38.90 -25.17 -2.37
C GLN A 928 -40.18 -25.41 -1.56
N ASN A 929 -41.26 -25.75 -2.28
CA ASN A 929 -42.59 -26.02 -1.75
C ASN A 929 -43.39 -24.81 -1.21
N GLN A 930 -42.97 -23.57 -1.51
CA GLN A 930 -43.68 -22.36 -1.08
C GLN A 930 -44.64 -21.76 -2.15
N ASN A 931 -44.78 -22.39 -3.33
CA ASN A 931 -45.49 -21.82 -4.49
C ASN A 931 -45.03 -20.38 -4.84
N LEU A 932 -43.74 -20.11 -4.61
CA LEU A 932 -43.07 -18.83 -4.84
C LEU A 932 -41.71 -19.10 -5.48
N TYR A 933 -41.40 -18.41 -6.56
CA TYR A 933 -40.19 -18.59 -7.36
C TYR A 933 -39.51 -17.25 -7.62
N ALA A 934 -38.19 -17.23 -7.46
CA ALA A 934 -37.32 -16.11 -7.78
C ALA A 934 -36.86 -16.19 -9.24
N ASN A 935 -37.42 -15.33 -10.10
CA ASN A 935 -37.12 -15.25 -11.52
C ASN A 935 -36.18 -14.07 -11.83
N CYS A 936 -35.09 -14.31 -12.55
CA CYS A 936 -34.12 -13.25 -12.87
C CYS A 936 -34.36 -12.59 -14.23
N THR A 937 -34.09 -11.28 -14.31
CA THR A 937 -34.02 -10.49 -15.54
C THR A 937 -32.67 -9.79 -15.65
N ILE A 938 -32.02 -9.88 -16.81
CA ILE A 938 -30.78 -9.18 -17.16
C ILE A 938 -31.03 -8.07 -18.17
N PHE A 939 -30.16 -7.06 -18.23
CA PHE A 939 -30.31 -5.90 -19.11
C PHE A 939 -29.24 -5.91 -20.21
N GLU A 940 -29.65 -5.93 -21.48
CA GLU A 940 -28.73 -6.11 -22.62
C GLU A 940 -28.12 -4.80 -23.12
N LYS A 941 -28.74 -3.65 -22.85
CA LYS A 941 -28.29 -2.31 -23.29
C LYS A 941 -27.59 -1.53 -22.19
N VAL A 942 -26.55 -2.11 -21.61
CA VAL A 942 -25.64 -1.41 -20.67
C VAL A 942 -24.30 -1.21 -21.38
N ASN A 943 -23.75 0.01 -21.31
CA ASN A 943 -22.49 0.32 -21.98
C ASN A 943 -21.34 -0.48 -21.34
N HIS A 944 -20.39 -0.94 -22.16
CA HIS A 944 -19.18 -1.59 -21.68
C HIS A 944 -18.39 -0.74 -20.66
N PHE A 945 -18.47 0.59 -20.79
CA PHE A 945 -17.83 1.56 -19.91
C PHE A 945 -18.69 1.94 -18.68
N SER A 946 -19.86 1.34 -18.50
CA SER A 946 -20.70 1.62 -17.33
C SER A 946 -19.97 1.22 -16.05
N PRO A 947 -19.98 2.04 -14.99
CA PRO A 947 -19.28 1.72 -13.74
C PRO A 947 -19.96 0.61 -12.93
N LEU A 948 -21.26 0.39 -13.14
CA LEU A 948 -22.10 -0.58 -12.47
C LEU A 948 -22.78 -1.51 -13.48
N MET A 949 -23.20 -2.67 -13.00
CA MET A 949 -24.07 -3.62 -13.69
C MET A 949 -25.21 -4.03 -12.75
N ILE A 950 -26.27 -4.61 -13.32
CA ILE A 950 -27.51 -4.89 -12.59
C ILE A 950 -28.17 -6.18 -13.08
N THR A 951 -28.75 -6.90 -12.13
CA THR A 951 -29.67 -8.02 -12.36
C THR A 951 -30.89 -7.84 -11.46
N LYS A 952 -32.09 -8.03 -12.01
CA LYS A 952 -33.34 -7.97 -11.25
C LYS A 952 -33.81 -9.38 -10.90
N VAL A 953 -34.26 -9.59 -9.67
CA VAL A 953 -34.94 -10.79 -9.21
C VAL A 953 -36.40 -10.41 -8.93
N THR A 954 -37.35 -11.15 -9.50
CA THR A 954 -38.79 -10.96 -9.29
C THR A 954 -39.36 -12.22 -8.65
N PHE A 955 -40.10 -12.08 -7.55
CA PHE A 955 -40.81 -13.19 -6.91
C PHE A 955 -42.21 -13.37 -7.50
N GLU A 956 -42.49 -14.54 -8.07
CA GLU A 956 -43.75 -14.88 -8.75
C GLU A 956 -44.21 -16.30 -8.39
N ASP A 957 -45.44 -16.66 -8.78
CA ASP A 957 -46.04 -17.98 -8.54
C ASP A 957 -45.58 -19.08 -9.52
N THR A 958 -44.81 -18.70 -10.54
CA THR A 958 -44.37 -19.57 -11.64
C THR A 958 -42.88 -19.42 -11.88
N GLU A 959 -42.17 -20.53 -12.04
CA GLU A 959 -40.75 -20.53 -12.41
C GLU A 959 -40.57 -20.19 -13.89
N LYS A 960 -39.64 -19.27 -14.20
CA LYS A 960 -39.34 -18.80 -15.54
C LYS A 960 -37.83 -18.83 -15.80
N ALA A 961 -37.46 -19.01 -17.06
CA ALA A 961 -36.08 -18.83 -17.49
C ALA A 961 -35.65 -17.36 -17.37
N VAL A 962 -34.34 -17.12 -17.29
CA VAL A 962 -33.78 -15.76 -17.20
C VAL A 962 -34.25 -14.90 -18.38
N LEU A 963 -34.94 -13.82 -18.07
CA LEU A 963 -35.47 -12.87 -19.05
C LEU A 963 -34.39 -11.85 -19.45
N LYS A 964 -34.50 -11.34 -20.68
CA LYS A 964 -33.61 -10.31 -21.20
C LYS A 964 -34.41 -9.04 -21.50
N SER A 965 -33.99 -7.94 -20.88
CA SER A 965 -34.59 -6.62 -21.04
C SER A 965 -33.75 -5.77 -21.99
N SER A 966 -34.42 -5.12 -22.95
CA SER A 966 -33.82 -4.17 -23.89
C SER A 966 -33.90 -2.72 -23.43
N VAL A 967 -34.34 -2.48 -22.19
CA VAL A 967 -34.39 -1.15 -21.56
C VAL A 967 -32.97 -0.61 -21.39
N GLN A 968 -32.76 0.63 -21.84
CA GLN A 968 -31.50 1.34 -21.65
C GLN A 968 -31.49 1.99 -20.27
N ILE A 969 -30.44 1.70 -19.49
CA ILE A 969 -30.33 2.13 -18.08
C ILE A 969 -28.93 2.67 -17.75
N ASP A 970 -28.09 2.90 -18.77
CA ASP A 970 -26.69 3.28 -18.60
C ASP A 970 -26.53 4.59 -17.80
N ASP A 971 -27.35 5.60 -18.11
CA ASP A 971 -27.32 6.89 -17.42
C ASP A 971 -27.74 6.76 -15.95
N ILE A 972 -28.75 5.92 -15.67
CA ILE A 972 -29.19 5.63 -14.30
C ILE A 972 -28.07 4.96 -13.51
N LEU A 973 -27.34 4.01 -14.11
CA LEU A 973 -26.23 3.31 -13.46
C LEU A 973 -25.03 4.25 -13.21
N LYS A 974 -24.74 5.15 -14.15
CA LYS A 974 -23.71 6.19 -13.99
C LYS A 974 -24.05 7.17 -12.88
N ASP A 975 -25.31 7.58 -12.78
CA ASP A 975 -25.76 8.48 -11.72
C ASP A 975 -25.79 7.80 -10.36
N LEU A 976 -26.28 6.55 -10.30
CA LEU A 976 -26.31 5.77 -9.08
C LEU A 976 -24.90 5.51 -8.54
N ASP A 977 -23.91 5.29 -9.41
CA ASP A 977 -22.54 5.05 -8.95
C ASP A 977 -21.98 6.19 -8.10
N LYS A 978 -22.31 7.44 -8.44
CA LYS A 978 -21.89 8.63 -7.70
C LYS A 978 -22.33 8.59 -6.24
N GLU A 979 -23.50 8.01 -5.99
CA GLU A 979 -24.11 7.88 -4.65
C GLU A 979 -23.61 6.64 -3.87
N LEU A 980 -22.91 5.71 -4.51
CA LEU A 980 -22.39 4.51 -3.85
C LEU A 980 -20.99 4.69 -3.25
N TRP A 981 -20.26 5.73 -3.64
CA TRP A 981 -18.91 6.00 -3.17
C TRP A 981 -18.89 6.79 -1.87
N GLN A 982 -18.24 6.24 -0.86
CA GLN A 982 -18.00 6.88 0.43
C GLN A 982 -16.49 6.96 0.70
N LYS A 983 -15.90 8.15 0.65
CA LYS A 983 -14.50 8.32 1.07
C LYS A 983 -14.39 8.23 2.60
N LYS A 984 -13.48 7.40 3.10
CA LYS A 984 -13.22 7.24 4.55
C LYS A 984 -11.95 7.95 5.01
N ALA A 985 -10.98 8.12 4.10
CA ALA A 985 -9.79 8.91 4.35
C ALA A 985 -9.19 9.47 3.07
N THR A 986 -8.21 10.38 3.19
CA THR A 986 -7.40 10.80 2.04
C THR A 986 -6.89 9.54 1.34
N ASN A 987 -7.26 9.36 0.07
CA ASN A 987 -6.88 8.22 -0.73
C ASN A 987 -7.45 6.85 -0.29
N ILE A 988 -8.55 6.78 0.47
CA ILE A 988 -9.25 5.52 0.80
C ILE A 988 -10.76 5.67 0.68
N TYR A 989 -11.38 4.82 -0.14
CA TYR A 989 -12.78 4.89 -0.54
C TYR A 989 -13.48 3.60 -0.22
N PHE A 990 -14.74 3.69 0.15
CA PHE A 990 -15.67 2.59 0.29
C PHE A 990 -16.66 2.66 -0.84
N ARG A 991 -17.00 1.54 -1.43
CA ARG A 991 -18.14 1.47 -2.34
C ARG A 991 -19.22 0.63 -1.69
N LYS A 992 -20.38 1.24 -1.46
CA LYS A 992 -21.54 0.56 -0.91
C LYS A 992 -21.99 -0.52 -1.87
N LYS A 993 -22.30 -1.68 -1.30
CA LYS A 993 -23.03 -2.75 -1.98
C LYS A 993 -24.53 -2.38 -1.94
N LEU A 994 -25.24 -2.52 -3.04
CA LEU A 994 -26.64 -2.12 -3.14
C LEU A 994 -27.55 -3.27 -3.61
N ASN A 995 -28.52 -3.59 -2.76
CA ASN A 995 -29.71 -4.36 -3.13
C ASN A 995 -30.91 -3.39 -2.98
N TYR A 996 -31.61 -3.09 -4.06
CA TYR A 996 -32.78 -2.20 -4.02
C TYR A 996 -34.07 -3.02 -4.12
N LYS A 997 -34.92 -2.96 -3.09
CA LYS A 997 -36.16 -3.74 -3.00
C LYS A 997 -37.37 -2.85 -3.27
N THR A 998 -38.29 -3.31 -4.12
CA THR A 998 -39.56 -2.62 -4.38
C THR A 998 -40.64 -3.61 -4.79
N GLY A 999 -41.74 -3.68 -4.04
CA GLY A 999 -42.78 -4.69 -4.24
C GLY A 999 -42.19 -6.11 -4.22
N ASN A 1000 -42.40 -6.86 -5.30
CA ASN A 1000 -41.87 -8.22 -5.48
C ASN A 1000 -40.49 -8.25 -6.19
N ASP A 1001 -39.90 -7.09 -6.48
CA ASP A 1001 -38.64 -6.97 -7.19
C ASP A 1001 -37.48 -6.65 -6.24
N ILE A 1002 -36.35 -7.32 -6.46
CA ILE A 1002 -35.04 -7.01 -5.87
C ILE A 1002 -34.05 -6.75 -7.01
N PHE A 1003 -33.45 -5.56 -7.02
CA PHE A 1003 -32.39 -5.20 -7.96
C PHE A 1003 -31.03 -5.38 -7.29
N ILE A 1004 -30.24 -6.31 -7.82
CA ILE A 1004 -28.88 -6.58 -7.41
C ILE A 1004 -27.94 -5.72 -8.26
N ILE A 1005 -27.28 -4.74 -7.63
CA ILE A 1005 -26.44 -3.77 -8.31
C ILE A 1005 -25.01 -3.89 -7.79
N ARG A 1006 -24.05 -4.12 -8.69
CA ARG A 1006 -22.63 -4.34 -8.35
C ARG A 1006 -21.71 -3.61 -9.33
N PRO A 1007 -20.44 -3.36 -8.96
CA PRO A 1007 -19.44 -2.84 -9.90
C PRO A 1007 -19.35 -3.66 -11.18
N ASN A 1008 -19.10 -2.98 -12.30
CA ASN A 1008 -18.78 -3.62 -13.57
C ASN A 1008 -17.35 -4.20 -13.56
N GLN A 1009 -17.14 -5.21 -12.72
CA GLN A 1009 -15.89 -5.98 -12.67
C GLN A 1009 -16.22 -7.46 -12.55
N LYS A 1010 -15.52 -8.30 -13.32
CA LYS A 1010 -15.81 -9.75 -13.37
C LYS A 1010 -15.90 -10.42 -12.00
N ARG A 1011 -15.07 -9.99 -11.04
CA ARG A 1011 -15.05 -10.56 -9.67
C ARG A 1011 -16.40 -10.54 -8.95
N PHE A 1012 -17.28 -9.60 -9.28
CA PHE A 1012 -18.61 -9.47 -8.67
C PHE A 1012 -19.71 -10.28 -9.38
N TRP A 1013 -19.42 -10.81 -10.57
CA TRP A 1013 -20.40 -11.47 -11.44
C TRP A 1013 -20.04 -12.94 -11.70
N THR A 1014 -19.35 -13.58 -10.75
CA THR A 1014 -19.02 -15.01 -10.80
C THR A 1014 -20.14 -15.85 -10.22
N GLN A 1015 -20.21 -17.13 -10.61
CA GLN A 1015 -21.21 -18.06 -10.05
C GLN A 1015 -21.02 -18.31 -8.54
N SER A 1016 -19.80 -18.25 -8.01
CA SER A 1016 -19.60 -18.28 -6.55
C SER A 1016 -20.15 -17.04 -5.87
N MET A 1017 -19.98 -15.86 -6.48
CA MET A 1017 -20.54 -14.62 -5.93
C MET A 1017 -22.07 -14.64 -5.95
N ALA A 1018 -22.68 -15.25 -6.97
CA ALA A 1018 -24.13 -15.46 -7.01
C ALA A 1018 -24.64 -16.26 -5.80
N ILE A 1019 -23.91 -17.29 -5.38
CA ILE A 1019 -24.27 -18.10 -4.19
C ILE A 1019 -24.16 -17.23 -2.92
N GLU A 1020 -23.11 -16.41 -2.81
CA GLU A 1020 -22.94 -15.50 -1.66
C GLU A 1020 -24.03 -14.44 -1.60
N ASP A 1021 -24.32 -13.77 -2.72
CA ASP A 1021 -25.37 -12.77 -2.81
C ASP A 1021 -26.75 -13.38 -2.53
N ALA A 1022 -27.05 -14.57 -3.05
CA ALA A 1022 -28.30 -15.26 -2.75
C ALA A 1022 -28.41 -15.65 -1.26
N SER A 1023 -27.33 -16.14 -0.65
CA SER A 1023 -27.29 -16.45 0.79
C SER A 1023 -27.52 -15.21 1.66
N GLU A 1024 -26.94 -14.07 1.26
CA GLU A 1024 -27.14 -12.80 1.95
C GLU A 1024 -28.57 -12.30 1.81
N LEU A 1025 -29.16 -12.39 0.61
CA LEU A 1025 -30.57 -12.06 0.39
C LEU A 1025 -31.51 -12.93 1.23
N ILE A 1026 -31.25 -14.23 1.35
CA ILE A 1026 -32.04 -15.13 2.23
C ILE A 1026 -31.97 -14.63 3.68
N LEU A 1027 -30.76 -14.31 4.17
CA LEU A 1027 -30.56 -13.77 5.51
C LEU A 1027 -31.26 -12.42 5.72
N GLU A 1028 -31.20 -11.51 4.74
CA GLU A 1028 -31.91 -10.23 4.79
C GLU A 1028 -33.43 -10.46 4.89
N ILE A 1029 -33.98 -11.32 4.03
CA ILE A 1029 -35.42 -11.64 4.01
C ILE A 1029 -35.85 -12.24 5.35
N LEU A 1030 -35.06 -13.14 5.94
CA LEU A 1030 -35.38 -13.76 7.23
C LEU A 1030 -35.34 -12.78 8.42
N ASN A 1031 -34.53 -11.72 8.33
CA ASN A 1031 -34.38 -10.73 9.39
C ASN A 1031 -35.30 -9.51 9.24
N GLU A 1032 -35.95 -9.33 8.09
CA GLU A 1032 -36.97 -8.29 7.85
C GLU A 1032 -38.37 -8.69 8.35
N VAL A 1033 -38.54 -9.93 8.85
CA VAL A 1033 -39.79 -10.48 9.41
C VAL A 1033 -39.95 -10.17 10.90
#